data_AF-A0AAD4RAL2-F1
#
_entry.id   AF-A0AAD4RAL2-F1
#
_cell.length_a   1.000
_cell.length_b   1.000
_cell.length_c   1.000
_cell.angle_alpha   90.00
_cell.angle_beta   90.00
_cell.angle_gamma   90.00
#
_symmetry.space_group_name_H-M   'P 1'
#
loop_
_entity.id
_entity.type
_entity.pdbx_description
1 polymer ?
#
loop_
_entity_poly.entity_id
_entity_poly.type
_entity_poly.pdbx_seq_one_letter_code
_entity_poly.pdbx_strand_id
1 'polypeptide(L)'
;MAGDREEEEVNPVTAASVQNFIEQKSPGRAKQHSMVLRRRSTLLEDDSPQLTTEDNEVSEGSSAAATSSSSDSASSGEGFSATTPATENFRRMAVRRRHSLQKEEEASCRSTMAATAEEAPFEPCSKLFKPDSPGEAWNGGVNPAPLDYTVPSEARVCPLEKLPDELLTTVFSWLVEGDLGRCASVSRRFNKVSNDLGIWKQLYIQVYEYTTPLYHPTSSKYELREAHRWRNCPNPWKESFTQLRHGVHVRPSQSTIYDNQPGRRIAHFESIEPALKFVEARPDLEKLIFLHTGRHTPEPIVVGSAVQIIGASAGTEHNIMRNVILENQKDTTISFIDGSLGAYLGYCTVIFNPDKGCPLNTPHTNHYALLITDESDAVIDYCIIHSSSFVGAALCVKKALACPRVKHCMVCDCENVGIFICDNAQGRFEDCEIARNNLAGVWVKNHANPNFRRCHIHHGRDVGIFTFENGMGYFEKCNIHGNRISGIEVKHHANPTVVRCDIHHGQTGGIYVHEKGRGQFMENRIYSNSFAGIWITSQSEPTIRKNEIFTGQQGGVYIFGEGRGLIEQNNIYGNALAGIQIRTNSDPIVRLNKIHDGLHGGIYVHEKGKGLIEENEVYGNTLAGIWVTTGSSPILRKNRIHSGKQVGVYFYDNGHGLLEENDIFNHLYSGVQIRTGSNPKITRNKIWGGQNGGVLVYNSGNGVLEDNEIFDNAMAGVWIKTDSNPTLRRNKIYDGRDGGVCIFNRGRGLLEDNDIYRNAQAGVLISTESNPVLKRNRIFEGRAAGIEITNGASATLEQNYLYMNKFGGLCLATDVRPIMRDNRIFDNHNAVERAVAKGYCLFKISSCTSFPMHDFYRCITCRTTDRNAICVNCIRICHRGHVTEFVRHDRFFCDCGAGTLEQQTCCLQTEIRDNDTVYDSAVPTETETGNNA
;
A
#
# COMPACT_ATOMS: atom_id res chain seq x y z
N MET A 1 53.39 -12.35 27.67
CA MET A 1 53.35 -10.88 27.76
C MET A 1 52.04 -10.44 27.18
N ALA A 2 51.23 -9.80 28.02
CA ALA A 2 49.83 -9.47 27.79
C ALA A 2 49.66 -8.39 26.72
N GLY A 3 48.59 -8.49 25.94
CA GLY A 3 48.06 -7.44 25.09
C GLY A 3 46.60 -7.23 25.50
N ASP A 4 46.35 -6.11 26.19
CA ASP A 4 45.05 -5.71 26.69
C ASP A 4 44.14 -5.28 25.52
N ARG A 5 42.94 -5.86 25.48
CA ARG A 5 41.80 -5.39 24.68
C ARG A 5 40.86 -4.69 25.66
N GLU A 6 40.71 -3.38 25.50
CA GLU A 6 39.69 -2.60 26.21
C GLU A 6 38.32 -2.87 25.53
N GLU A 7 37.39 -3.38 26.32
CA GLU A 7 35.95 -3.44 26.01
C GLU A 7 35.35 -2.05 26.31
N GLU A 8 34.86 -1.36 25.28
CA GLU A 8 34.10 -0.11 25.44
C GLU A 8 32.64 -0.42 25.84
N GLU A 9 32.24 0.10 27.01
CA GLU A 9 30.85 0.21 27.46
C GLU A 9 30.01 1.05 26.48
N VAL A 10 29.02 0.43 25.86
CA VAL A 10 28.04 1.10 24.99
C VAL A 10 26.97 1.77 25.86
N ASN A 11 27.04 3.09 25.99
CA ASN A 11 25.96 3.93 26.52
C ASN A 11 24.78 3.98 25.53
N PRO A 12 23.52 3.78 25.97
CA PRO A 12 22.36 3.82 25.10
C PRO A 12 21.89 5.27 24.89
N VAL A 13 22.47 5.96 23.91
CA VAL A 13 21.91 7.22 23.39
C VAL A 13 21.50 7.01 21.93
N THR A 14 20.34 6.40 21.70
CA THR A 14 19.67 6.41 20.38
C THR A 14 18.15 6.31 20.53
N ALA A 15 17.50 7.46 20.76
CA ALA A 15 16.06 7.65 20.54
C ALA A 15 15.69 9.12 20.22
N ALA A 16 16.66 10.00 19.90
CA ALA A 16 16.41 11.44 19.76
C ALA A 16 16.12 11.91 18.31
N SER A 17 16.30 11.07 17.29
CA SER A 17 16.14 11.51 15.89
C SER A 17 14.72 11.32 15.31
N VAL A 18 13.84 10.58 15.98
CA VAL A 18 12.41 10.47 15.61
C VAL A 18 11.53 11.42 16.44
N GLN A 19 11.99 11.80 17.64
CA GLN A 19 11.21 12.62 18.57
C GLN A 19 11.18 14.11 18.19
N ASN A 20 12.23 14.62 17.54
CA ASN A 20 12.32 16.02 17.09
C ASN A 20 11.40 16.38 15.91
N PHE A 21 10.68 15.41 15.33
CA PHE A 21 9.65 15.67 14.30
C PHE A 21 8.22 15.37 14.77
N ILE A 22 8.03 14.83 15.98
CA ILE A 22 6.71 14.45 16.53
C ILE A 22 6.17 15.53 17.49
N GLU A 23 7.00 16.45 17.99
CA GLU A 23 6.55 17.65 18.72
C GLU A 23 6.15 18.81 17.80
N GLN A 24 5.28 18.57 16.82
CA GLN A 24 4.38 19.62 16.34
C GLN A 24 2.97 19.04 16.16
N LYS A 25 2.11 19.41 17.12
CA LYS A 25 0.67 19.23 17.18
C LYS A 25 0.16 17.83 17.56
N SER A 26 -0.26 17.71 18.81
CA SER A 26 -1.50 16.99 19.15
C SER A 26 -2.15 17.57 20.42
N PRO A 27 -3.49 17.43 20.59
CA PRO A 27 -4.33 18.45 21.20
C PRO A 27 -4.62 18.21 22.69
N GLY A 28 -4.58 19.28 23.49
CA GLY A 28 -5.02 19.31 24.89
C GLY A 28 -6.41 19.95 25.04
N ARG A 29 -7.29 19.27 25.76
CA ARG A 29 -8.74 19.45 25.86
C ARG A 29 -9.14 20.56 26.86
N ALA A 30 -10.07 21.40 26.40
CA ALA A 30 -10.94 22.40 27.05
C ALA A 30 -11.04 22.52 28.59
N LYS A 31 -11.12 23.79 29.06
CA LYS A 31 -12.25 24.30 29.87
C LYS A 31 -12.46 25.81 29.66
N GLN A 32 -13.73 26.19 29.49
CA GLN A 32 -14.27 27.55 29.34
C GLN A 32 -14.10 28.40 30.61
N HIS A 33 -13.86 29.71 30.47
CA HIS A 33 -14.82 30.77 30.85
C HIS A 33 -14.29 32.20 30.61
N SER A 34 -15.02 32.95 29.77
CA SER A 34 -15.18 34.43 29.75
C SER A 34 -13.91 35.29 29.53
N MET A 35 -13.89 36.47 28.89
CA MET A 35 -14.91 37.45 28.54
C MET A 35 -14.25 38.52 27.64
N VAL A 36 -15.06 39.22 26.83
CA VAL A 36 -14.90 40.65 26.44
C VAL A 36 -13.83 41.06 25.40
N LEU A 37 -14.35 41.43 24.21
CA LEU A 37 -14.04 42.63 23.41
C LEU A 37 -12.87 43.53 23.86
N ARG A 38 -11.91 43.80 22.97
CA ARG A 38 -11.79 45.08 22.22
C ARG A 38 -10.52 45.14 21.38
N ARG A 39 -10.70 45.57 20.13
CA ARG A 39 -9.68 46.17 19.26
C ARG A 39 -8.87 47.23 20.02
N ARG A 40 -7.58 47.37 19.70
CA ARG A 40 -6.99 48.70 19.58
C ARG A 40 -5.80 48.73 18.61
N SER A 41 -5.94 49.67 17.69
CA SER A 41 -4.93 50.29 16.86
C SER A 41 -3.84 50.96 17.70
N THR A 42 -2.65 51.00 17.12
CA THR A 42 -1.49 51.80 17.52
C THR A 42 -1.75 53.30 17.34
N LEU A 43 -1.37 54.10 18.34
CA LEU A 43 -1.14 55.54 18.25
C LEU A 43 0.30 55.81 18.73
N LEU A 44 0.97 56.73 18.03
CA LEU A 44 2.22 57.38 18.39
C LEU A 44 1.87 58.75 19.01
N GLU A 45 2.56 59.14 20.09
CA GLU A 45 2.72 60.52 20.57
C GLU A 45 3.87 61.16 19.74
N ASP A 46 3.96 62.48 19.46
CA ASP A 46 3.79 63.62 20.36
C ASP A 46 3.65 64.96 19.59
N ASP A 47 3.28 66.00 20.35
CA ASP A 47 3.38 67.46 20.11
C ASP A 47 2.30 68.24 19.29
N SER A 48 1.92 69.36 19.91
CA SER A 48 1.03 70.45 19.44
C SER A 48 1.80 71.79 19.51
N PRO A 49 1.31 72.99 19.08
CA PRO A 49 -0.02 73.35 18.55
C PRO A 49 -0.04 74.28 17.31
N GLN A 50 -1.21 74.42 16.66
CA GLN A 50 -1.97 75.68 16.40
C GLN A 50 -2.77 75.72 15.07
N LEU A 51 -3.95 76.36 15.17
CA LEU A 51 -4.80 77.06 14.16
C LEU A 51 -5.91 76.30 13.40
N THR A 52 -7.16 76.57 13.83
CA THR A 52 -8.39 77.04 13.08
C THR A 52 -8.80 76.32 11.78
N THR A 53 -10.06 76.06 11.39
CA THR A 53 -11.47 76.30 11.80
C THR A 53 -12.35 75.61 10.73
N GLU A 54 -13.59 75.22 11.08
CA GLU A 54 -14.79 75.10 10.19
C GLU A 54 -14.79 74.00 9.08
N ASP A 55 -15.87 73.32 8.67
CA ASP A 55 -17.28 73.27 9.03
C ASP A 55 -17.95 72.10 8.26
N ASN A 56 -19.06 71.56 8.81
CA ASN A 56 -20.31 71.11 8.14
C ASN A 56 -20.29 69.95 7.09
N GLU A 57 -21.28 69.05 6.96
CA GLU A 57 -22.49 68.63 7.70
C GLU A 57 -23.15 67.49 6.87
N VAL A 58 -24.07 66.70 7.48
CA VAL A 58 -25.28 66.03 6.87
C VAL A 58 -25.07 64.76 5.99
N SER A 59 -25.87 63.68 6.01
CA SER A 59 -26.85 63.04 6.91
C SER A 59 -27.43 61.77 6.23
N GLU A 60 -27.95 60.82 7.04
CA GLU A 60 -29.09 59.88 6.77
C GLU A 60 -28.98 58.80 5.65
N GLY A 61 -29.46 57.55 5.79
CA GLY A 61 -30.16 56.83 6.85
C GLY A 61 -30.93 55.59 6.30
N SER A 62 -30.91 54.46 7.04
CA SER A 62 -31.95 53.38 7.12
C SER A 62 -32.32 52.57 5.84
N SER A 63 -32.92 51.36 5.82
CA SER A 63 -33.19 50.23 6.73
C SER A 63 -33.86 49.08 5.92
N ALA A 64 -33.83 47.86 6.49
CA ALA A 64 -34.89 46.83 6.48
C ALA A 64 -35.18 45.94 5.24
N ALA A 65 -35.84 44.81 5.55
CA ALA A 65 -35.91 43.52 4.87
C ALA A 65 -37.29 43.16 4.29
N ALA A 66 -37.37 42.00 3.61
CA ALA A 66 -38.41 40.94 3.71
C ALA A 66 -39.23 40.53 2.43
N THR A 67 -39.41 39.20 2.27
CA THR A 67 -40.61 38.42 1.79
C THR A 67 -41.09 38.58 0.32
N SER A 68 -41.75 37.65 -0.42
CA SER A 68 -42.27 36.26 -0.29
C SER A 68 -42.91 35.78 -1.64
N SER A 69 -43.34 34.49 -1.70
CA SER A 69 -44.51 33.87 -2.45
C SER A 69 -44.42 33.64 -3.98
N SER A 70 -44.39 32.38 -4.51
CA SER A 70 -45.49 31.40 -4.87
C SER A 70 -46.36 31.85 -6.08
N SER A 71 -46.84 31.06 -7.06
CA SER A 71 -47.35 29.67 -7.15
C SER A 71 -47.74 29.29 -8.61
N ASP A 72 -47.71 27.98 -8.94
CA ASP A 72 -48.62 27.16 -9.77
C ASP A 72 -49.15 27.55 -11.18
N SER A 73 -49.02 26.62 -12.15
CA SER A 73 -50.13 25.74 -12.61
C SER A 73 -49.88 25.12 -14.00
N ALA A 74 -50.56 23.99 -14.26
CA ALA A 74 -50.37 23.03 -15.35
C ALA A 74 -51.54 23.00 -16.37
N SER A 75 -51.28 22.30 -17.49
CA SER A 75 -52.18 21.41 -18.28
C SER A 75 -52.76 21.84 -19.65
N SER A 76 -52.57 20.91 -20.62
CA SER A 76 -53.42 20.49 -21.79
C SER A 76 -53.86 21.50 -22.87
N GLY A 77 -53.99 21.19 -24.17
CA GLY A 77 -53.90 19.99 -25.00
C GLY A 77 -54.42 20.25 -26.45
N GLU A 78 -54.06 19.36 -27.40
CA GLU A 78 -54.70 19.02 -28.72
C GLU A 78 -54.77 20.06 -29.88
N GLY A 79 -54.64 19.76 -31.19
CA GLY A 79 -54.42 18.54 -32.00
C GLY A 79 -54.51 18.78 -33.55
N PHE A 80 -54.03 17.79 -34.35
CA PHE A 80 -54.36 17.40 -35.77
C PHE A 80 -53.95 18.29 -36.99
N SER A 81 -53.56 17.81 -38.21
CA SER A 81 -53.53 16.47 -38.87
C SER A 81 -52.65 16.39 -40.18
N ALA A 82 -52.12 15.18 -40.49
CA ALA A 82 -51.97 14.42 -41.77
C ALA A 82 -51.16 14.99 -42.98
N THR A 83 -50.36 14.25 -43.79
CA THR A 83 -50.57 12.94 -44.49
C THR A 83 -49.26 12.18 -44.88
N THR A 84 -49.37 10.85 -45.02
CA THR A 84 -48.44 9.74 -45.40
C THR A 84 -48.35 9.48 -46.93
N PRO A 85 -47.54 8.53 -47.53
CA PRO A 85 -47.45 7.05 -47.26
C PRO A 85 -46.04 6.34 -47.37
N ALA A 86 -45.74 5.30 -46.55
CA ALA A 86 -45.69 3.81 -46.78
C ALA A 86 -44.42 3.28 -47.54
N THR A 87 -43.72 2.16 -47.30
CA THR A 87 -43.74 0.91 -46.47
C THR A 87 -42.34 0.22 -46.62
N GLU A 88 -41.71 -0.52 -45.68
CA GLU A 88 -41.93 -1.95 -45.31
C GLU A 88 -41.18 -2.39 -44.00
N ASN A 89 -41.65 -3.50 -43.41
CA ASN A 89 -41.36 -4.17 -42.11
C ASN A 89 -39.99 -4.89 -42.01
N PHE A 90 -39.40 -5.35 -40.88
CA PHE A 90 -39.92 -6.25 -39.83
C PHE A 90 -39.05 -6.30 -38.52
N ARG A 91 -39.76 -6.24 -37.37
CA ARG A 91 -39.62 -6.86 -36.01
C ARG A 91 -38.35 -6.79 -35.13
N ARG A 92 -38.62 -6.34 -33.88
CA ARG A 92 -37.85 -6.41 -32.61
C ARG A 92 -38.06 -7.76 -31.87
N MET A 93 -37.12 -8.10 -30.98
CA MET A 93 -37.43 -8.70 -29.66
C MET A 93 -36.38 -8.36 -28.61
N ALA A 94 -36.85 -8.01 -27.41
CA ALA A 94 -36.11 -7.89 -26.15
C ALA A 94 -36.48 -9.07 -25.24
N VAL A 95 -35.68 -9.40 -24.20
CA VAL A 95 -36.16 -9.96 -22.90
C VAL A 95 -35.04 -9.96 -21.84
N ARG A 96 -35.45 -9.74 -20.59
CA ARG A 96 -34.69 -9.67 -19.31
C ARG A 96 -34.67 -11.03 -18.56
N ARG A 97 -33.65 -11.19 -17.70
CA ARG A 97 -33.54 -11.88 -16.38
C ARG A 97 -34.58 -12.96 -15.97
N ARG A 98 -34.10 -14.11 -15.45
CA ARG A 98 -34.25 -14.58 -14.03
C ARG A 98 -33.62 -15.96 -13.73
N HIS A 99 -33.26 -16.10 -12.44
CA HIS A 99 -32.92 -17.25 -11.58
C HIS A 99 -33.45 -18.67 -11.92
N SER A 100 -32.66 -19.68 -11.51
CA SER A 100 -33.17 -20.90 -10.82
C SER A 100 -32.09 -21.61 -9.98
N LEU A 101 -32.48 -22.05 -8.77
CA LEU A 101 -31.81 -22.97 -7.85
C LEU A 101 -32.14 -24.44 -8.22
N GLN A 102 -31.22 -25.39 -8.01
CA GLN A 102 -31.46 -26.64 -7.25
C GLN A 102 -30.21 -27.55 -7.18
N LYS A 103 -30.11 -28.25 -6.04
CA LYS A 103 -29.12 -29.27 -5.60
C LYS A 103 -29.29 -30.59 -6.38
N GLU A 104 -28.24 -31.43 -6.48
CA GLU A 104 -27.97 -32.60 -5.59
C GLU A 104 -27.01 -33.64 -6.25
N GLU A 105 -26.12 -34.18 -5.40
CA GLU A 105 -25.46 -35.52 -5.35
C GLU A 105 -24.50 -36.13 -6.42
N GLU A 106 -23.27 -36.39 -5.91
CA GLU A 106 -22.43 -37.60 -5.94
C GLU A 106 -22.29 -38.49 -7.20
N ALA A 107 -21.04 -38.67 -7.68
CA ALA A 107 -20.18 -39.83 -7.37
C ALA A 107 -19.14 -40.14 -8.47
N SER A 108 -17.97 -40.62 -8.00
CA SER A 108 -17.11 -41.67 -8.60
C SER A 108 -16.08 -41.33 -9.70
N CYS A 109 -14.79 -41.43 -9.29
CA CYS A 109 -13.65 -42.16 -9.90
C CYS A 109 -13.21 -41.85 -11.36
N ARG A 110 -11.95 -42.01 -11.78
CA ARG A 110 -10.58 -42.06 -11.23
C ARG A 110 -9.68 -42.20 -12.48
N SER A 111 -8.43 -41.71 -12.39
CA SER A 111 -7.23 -42.16 -13.15
C SER A 111 -7.14 -41.72 -14.64
N THR A 112 -6.01 -41.47 -15.30
CA THR A 112 -4.55 -41.43 -14.97
C THR A 112 -3.81 -40.92 -16.21
N MET A 113 -2.64 -40.29 -16.06
CA MET A 113 -1.38 -40.46 -16.84
C MET A 113 -0.32 -39.55 -16.16
N ALA A 114 0.65 -40.03 -15.37
CA ALA A 114 1.83 -40.86 -15.66
C ALA A 114 2.93 -40.14 -16.46
N ALA A 115 4.09 -39.97 -15.82
CA ALA A 115 5.40 -39.89 -16.46
C ALA A 115 6.47 -40.45 -15.49
N THR A 116 7.41 -41.17 -16.07
CA THR A 116 8.29 -42.22 -15.54
C THR A 116 9.74 -41.76 -15.38
N ALA A 117 10.52 -42.45 -14.53
CA ALA A 117 11.89 -42.90 -14.86
C ALA A 117 12.39 -43.95 -13.84
N GLU A 118 13.09 -44.94 -14.37
CA GLU A 118 13.54 -46.22 -13.79
C GLU A 118 14.88 -46.13 -13.02
N GLU A 119 15.11 -47.04 -12.06
CA GLU A 119 16.15 -48.09 -12.14
C GLU A 119 16.09 -49.00 -10.89
N ALA A 120 16.42 -50.29 -11.09
CA ALA A 120 16.27 -51.40 -10.15
C ALA A 120 17.66 -51.91 -9.63
N PRO A 121 17.81 -53.11 -9.05
CA PRO A 121 17.79 -53.31 -7.59
C PRO A 121 19.07 -54.01 -7.05
N PHE A 122 19.46 -53.77 -5.79
CA PHE A 122 20.31 -54.72 -5.04
C PHE A 122 20.07 -54.63 -3.52
N GLU A 123 20.16 -55.81 -2.90
CA GLU A 123 19.84 -56.19 -1.52
C GLU A 123 20.60 -55.42 -0.42
N PRO A 124 20.12 -55.54 0.84
CA PRO A 124 21.04 -55.82 1.92
C PRO A 124 20.65 -57.02 2.79
N CYS A 125 21.63 -57.90 2.95
CA CYS A 125 21.80 -58.83 4.05
C CYS A 125 22.21 -58.06 5.32
N SER A 126 21.50 -58.27 6.44
CA SER A 126 22.08 -58.78 7.71
C SER A 126 21.22 -58.48 8.95
N LYS A 127 20.90 -59.58 9.63
CA LYS A 127 20.92 -59.79 11.09
C LYS A 127 20.22 -58.76 11.99
N LEU A 128 18.99 -59.07 12.38
CA LEU A 128 18.46 -58.71 13.70
C LEU A 128 18.15 -59.95 14.53
N PHE A 129 18.63 -59.92 15.77
CA PHE A 129 18.37 -60.88 16.84
C PHE A 129 16.88 -60.94 17.21
N LYS A 130 16.39 -62.16 17.45
CA LYS A 130 15.10 -62.46 18.09
C LYS A 130 15.07 -61.96 19.55
N PRO A 131 13.87 -61.72 20.09
CA PRO A 131 13.35 -62.69 21.07
C PRO A 131 11.95 -63.19 20.72
N ASP A 132 11.75 -64.48 21.00
CA ASP A 132 10.60 -65.28 20.65
C ASP A 132 9.29 -64.85 21.34
N SER A 133 8.20 -64.91 20.58
CA SER A 133 6.84 -65.05 21.09
C SER A 133 6.17 -66.20 20.33
N PRO A 134 5.64 -67.24 21.00
CA PRO A 134 4.88 -68.27 20.32
C PRO A 134 3.38 -68.06 20.51
N GLY A 135 2.61 -68.33 19.45
CA GLY A 135 1.23 -68.82 19.60
C GLY A 135 0.23 -68.36 18.55
N GLU A 136 0.32 -68.91 17.33
CA GLU A 136 -0.87 -69.12 16.50
C GLU A 136 -1.52 -70.46 16.88
N ALA A 137 -2.85 -70.46 16.88
CA ALA A 137 -3.71 -71.61 17.15
C ALA A 137 -3.87 -72.52 15.93
N TRP A 138 -3.98 -73.83 16.15
CA TRP A 138 -4.51 -74.79 15.18
C TRP A 138 -5.74 -75.50 15.75
N ASN A 139 -6.79 -75.55 14.93
CA ASN A 139 -8.04 -76.27 15.12
C ASN A 139 -7.93 -77.71 14.59
N GLY A 140 -8.58 -78.66 15.25
CA GLY A 140 -9.16 -79.84 14.59
C GLY A 140 -9.06 -81.18 15.34
N GLY A 141 -10.21 -81.82 15.59
CA GLY A 141 -10.37 -83.28 15.38
C GLY A 141 -10.56 -84.23 16.58
N VAL A 142 -11.78 -84.27 17.15
CA VAL A 142 -12.66 -85.43 17.50
C VAL A 142 -12.08 -86.86 17.78
N ASN A 143 -12.21 -87.30 19.07
CA ASN A 143 -12.66 -88.59 19.72
C ASN A 143 -12.06 -90.00 19.39
N PRO A 144 -12.26 -91.09 20.23
CA PRO A 144 -12.78 -91.22 21.63
C PRO A 144 -12.09 -92.27 22.60
N ALA A 145 -12.38 -92.13 23.92
CA ALA A 145 -12.61 -93.15 25.00
C ALA A 145 -11.50 -94.13 25.49
N PRO A 146 -11.69 -94.84 26.63
CA PRO A 146 -11.90 -94.36 28.01
C PRO A 146 -10.94 -95.04 29.02
N LEU A 147 -10.76 -94.50 30.24
CA LEU A 147 -10.78 -95.26 31.52
C LEU A 147 -10.33 -94.40 32.71
N ASP A 148 -11.24 -94.34 33.68
CA ASP A 148 -11.06 -94.22 35.13
C ASP A 148 -9.97 -93.31 35.67
N TYR A 149 -10.40 -92.11 36.06
CA TYR A 149 -9.99 -91.57 37.36
C TYR A 149 -11.23 -91.14 38.15
N THR A 150 -11.36 -91.82 39.28
CA THR A 150 -12.11 -91.45 40.48
C THR A 150 -12.24 -89.95 40.66
N VAL A 151 -13.46 -89.48 40.91
CA VAL A 151 -13.79 -88.14 41.39
C VAL A 151 -13.10 -87.89 42.74
N PRO A 152 -12.41 -86.75 42.90
CA PRO A 152 -12.50 -85.99 44.14
C PRO A 152 -13.21 -84.67 43.85
N SER A 153 -14.28 -84.47 44.63
CA SER A 153 -14.88 -83.20 45.07
C SER A 153 -14.79 -81.96 44.17
N GLU A 154 -15.96 -81.47 43.75
CA GLU A 154 -16.27 -80.06 43.49
C GLU A 154 -15.15 -79.25 42.82
N ALA A 155 -15.15 -79.23 41.48
CA ALA A 155 -14.45 -78.21 40.73
C ALA A 155 -14.99 -76.84 41.15
N ARG A 156 -14.28 -76.18 42.08
CA ARG A 156 -14.50 -74.79 42.46
C ARG A 156 -14.43 -73.94 41.19
N VAL A 157 -15.58 -73.60 40.62
CA VAL A 157 -15.70 -72.48 39.69
C VAL A 157 -15.05 -71.30 40.41
N CYS A 158 -13.95 -70.78 39.88
CA CYS A 158 -13.27 -69.64 40.49
C CYS A 158 -14.32 -68.52 40.61
N PRO A 159 -14.64 -68.04 41.84
CA PRO A 159 -15.71 -67.05 42.02
C PRO A 159 -15.49 -65.78 41.19
N LEU A 160 -14.24 -65.51 40.80
CA LEU A 160 -13.87 -64.42 39.88
C LEU A 160 -14.48 -64.53 38.48
N GLU A 161 -14.77 -65.72 37.96
CA GLU A 161 -15.40 -65.85 36.64
C GLU A 161 -16.88 -65.44 36.65
N LYS A 162 -17.53 -65.41 37.83
CA LYS A 162 -18.93 -65.01 38.00
C LYS A 162 -19.12 -63.53 38.37
N LEU A 163 -18.05 -62.83 38.74
CA LEU A 163 -18.10 -61.40 39.04
C LEU A 163 -18.47 -60.61 37.77
N PRO A 164 -19.32 -59.57 37.82
CA PRO A 164 -19.55 -58.66 36.69
C PRO A 164 -18.28 -57.87 36.31
N ASP A 165 -18.13 -57.54 35.02
CA ASP A 165 -16.99 -56.73 34.54
C ASP A 165 -16.98 -55.35 35.21
N GLU A 166 -18.13 -54.78 35.60
CA GLU A 166 -18.23 -53.50 36.29
C GLU A 166 -17.55 -53.52 37.67
N LEU A 167 -17.67 -54.63 38.41
CA LEU A 167 -16.98 -54.80 39.69
C LEU A 167 -15.47 -54.97 39.47
N LEU A 168 -15.05 -55.72 38.44
CA LEU A 168 -13.63 -55.82 38.10
C LEU A 168 -13.05 -54.47 37.66
N THR A 169 -13.75 -53.71 36.84
CA THR A 169 -13.36 -52.35 36.42
C THR A 169 -13.24 -51.42 37.63
N THR A 170 -14.19 -51.51 38.57
CA THR A 170 -14.16 -50.74 39.83
C THR A 170 -12.99 -51.14 40.72
N VAL A 171 -12.63 -52.43 40.80
CA VAL A 171 -11.43 -52.86 41.54
C VAL A 171 -10.16 -52.39 40.82
N PHE A 172 -10.11 -52.53 39.49
CA PHE A 172 -8.95 -52.20 38.69
C PHE A 172 -8.70 -50.68 38.62
N SER A 173 -9.72 -49.84 38.82
CA SER A 173 -9.52 -48.39 38.90
C SER A 173 -8.71 -47.94 40.12
N TRP A 174 -8.49 -48.80 41.12
CA TRP A 174 -7.60 -48.54 42.26
C TRP A 174 -6.16 -49.02 42.03
N LEU A 175 -5.89 -49.72 40.92
CA LEU A 175 -4.59 -50.29 40.61
C LEU A 175 -3.69 -49.26 39.89
N VAL A 176 -2.39 -49.35 40.13
CA VAL A 176 -1.38 -48.53 39.42
C VAL A 176 -0.87 -49.25 38.16
N GLU A 177 -0.06 -48.57 37.36
CA GLU A 177 0.36 -49.02 36.03
C GLU A 177 1.04 -50.40 36.04
N GLY A 178 1.88 -50.68 37.05
CA GLY A 178 2.55 -51.97 37.20
C GLY A 178 1.58 -53.10 37.55
N ASP A 179 0.54 -52.82 38.34
CA ASP A 179 -0.49 -53.79 38.71
C ASP A 179 -1.41 -54.11 37.52
N LEU A 180 -1.81 -53.09 36.76
CA LEU A 180 -2.59 -53.26 35.54
C LEU A 180 -1.81 -54.06 34.49
N GLY A 181 -0.50 -53.82 34.37
CA GLY A 181 0.39 -54.62 33.53
C GLY A 181 0.44 -56.10 33.94
N ARG A 182 0.52 -56.38 35.25
CA ARG A 182 0.43 -57.75 35.78
C ARG A 182 -0.93 -58.39 35.53
N CYS A 183 -2.02 -57.67 35.79
CA CYS A 183 -3.38 -58.14 35.53
C CYS A 183 -3.58 -58.49 34.06
N ALA A 184 -3.03 -57.69 33.15
CA ALA A 184 -3.12 -57.92 31.71
C ALA A 184 -2.53 -59.27 31.26
N SER A 185 -1.63 -59.85 32.06
CA SER A 185 -0.98 -61.14 31.79
C SER A 185 -1.69 -62.35 32.42
N VAL A 186 -2.77 -62.14 33.18
CA VAL A 186 -3.47 -63.22 33.92
C VAL A 186 -4.40 -64.03 33.02
N SER A 187 -5.27 -63.36 32.24
CA SER A 187 -6.25 -64.00 31.35
C SER A 187 -6.72 -63.03 30.26
N ARG A 188 -7.37 -63.53 29.20
CA ARG A 188 -7.96 -62.66 28.16
C ARG A 188 -8.98 -61.67 28.72
N ARG A 189 -9.78 -62.12 29.69
CA ARG A 189 -10.79 -61.27 30.35
C ARG A 189 -10.12 -60.15 31.14
N PHE A 190 -9.12 -60.50 31.96
CA PHE A 190 -8.36 -59.51 32.71
C PHE A 190 -7.61 -58.55 31.80
N ASN A 191 -7.04 -59.05 30.70
CA ASN A 191 -6.42 -58.22 29.67
C ASN A 191 -7.40 -57.18 29.10
N LYS A 192 -8.62 -57.60 28.75
CA LYS A 192 -9.66 -56.68 28.26
C LYS A 192 -9.99 -55.60 29.31
N VAL A 193 -10.28 -55.99 30.55
CA VAL A 193 -10.67 -55.06 31.62
C VAL A 193 -9.51 -54.14 32.02
N SER A 194 -8.29 -54.66 32.13
CA SER A 194 -7.09 -53.86 32.45
C SER A 194 -6.68 -52.90 31.35
N ASN A 195 -7.24 -53.01 30.14
CA ASN A 195 -7.03 -52.10 29.01
C ASN A 195 -8.22 -51.15 28.81
N ASP A 196 -9.14 -51.04 29.76
CA ASP A 196 -10.28 -50.13 29.69
C ASP A 196 -9.84 -48.65 29.54
N LEU A 197 -10.57 -47.89 28.71
CA LEU A 197 -10.27 -46.49 28.42
C LEU A 197 -10.44 -45.59 29.66
N GLY A 198 -11.46 -45.84 30.48
CA GLY A 198 -11.77 -45.05 31.67
C GLY A 198 -10.71 -45.20 32.75
N ILE A 199 -10.25 -46.44 33.00
CA ILE A 199 -9.17 -46.73 33.94
C ILE A 199 -7.88 -46.01 33.53
N TRP A 200 -7.44 -46.20 32.28
CA TRP A 200 -6.21 -45.57 31.82
C TRP A 200 -6.31 -44.05 31.75
N LYS A 201 -7.48 -43.49 31.42
CA LYS A 201 -7.71 -42.05 31.48
C LYS A 201 -7.54 -41.49 32.90
N GLN A 202 -8.17 -42.12 33.89
CA GLN A 202 -8.05 -41.68 35.29
C GLN A 202 -6.62 -41.78 35.80
N LEU A 203 -5.97 -42.93 35.55
CA LEU A 203 -4.57 -43.15 35.90
C LEU A 203 -3.64 -42.13 35.24
N TYR A 204 -3.83 -41.88 33.95
CA TYR A 204 -3.01 -40.94 33.19
C TYR A 204 -3.14 -39.51 33.71
N ILE A 205 -4.38 -39.05 33.96
CA ILE A 205 -4.63 -37.72 34.55
C ILE A 205 -3.96 -37.61 35.93
N GLN A 206 -4.02 -38.66 36.76
CA GLN A 206 -3.36 -38.65 38.08
C GLN A 206 -1.83 -38.54 38.00
N VAL A 207 -1.21 -39.07 36.95
CA VAL A 207 0.25 -39.09 36.80
C VAL A 207 0.76 -37.83 36.09
N TYR A 208 0.12 -37.47 34.98
CA TYR A 208 0.57 -36.42 34.06
C TYR A 208 -0.27 -35.14 34.09
N GLU A 209 -1.39 -35.09 34.82
CA GLU A 209 -2.33 -33.96 34.91
C GLU A 209 -3.06 -33.60 33.61
N TYR A 210 -2.57 -34.04 32.44
CA TYR A 210 -3.18 -33.76 31.16
C TYR A 210 -4.58 -34.36 31.02
N THR A 211 -5.52 -33.55 30.56
CA THR A 211 -6.90 -33.95 30.24
C THR A 211 -7.07 -34.45 28.80
N THR A 212 -6.01 -34.43 28.00
CA THR A 212 -5.92 -34.94 26.63
C THR A 212 -4.59 -35.71 26.52
N PRO A 213 -4.55 -36.92 25.93
CA PRO A 213 -3.32 -37.70 25.89
C PRO A 213 -2.27 -37.04 25.00
N LEU A 214 -1.05 -36.96 25.51
CA LEU A 214 0.08 -36.36 24.82
C LEU A 214 0.72 -37.37 23.85
N TYR A 215 0.70 -37.06 22.57
CA TYR A 215 1.30 -37.88 21.52
C TYR A 215 2.79 -37.54 21.37
N HIS A 216 3.64 -38.53 21.55
CA HIS A 216 5.10 -38.41 21.49
C HIS A 216 5.71 -39.55 20.64
N PRO A 217 5.71 -39.42 19.30
CA PRO A 217 6.18 -40.49 18.42
C PRO A 217 7.72 -40.54 18.30
N THR A 218 8.39 -39.41 18.51
CA THR A 218 9.85 -39.26 18.42
C THR A 218 10.29 -38.13 19.34
N SER A 219 11.55 -38.15 19.79
CA SER A 219 12.20 -37.06 20.52
C SER A 219 11.87 -35.68 19.91
N SER A 220 11.54 -34.72 20.79
CA SER A 220 11.24 -33.32 20.49
C SER A 220 9.99 -33.09 19.63
N LYS A 221 9.07 -34.07 19.58
CA LYS A 221 7.71 -33.92 19.02
C LYS A 221 6.66 -34.27 20.06
N TYR A 222 5.83 -33.28 20.39
CA TYR A 222 4.79 -33.37 21.39
C TYR A 222 3.51 -32.71 20.88
N GLU A 223 2.40 -33.43 20.89
CA GLU A 223 1.11 -32.92 20.44
C GLU A 223 0.00 -33.43 21.37
N LEU A 224 -0.77 -32.54 21.97
CA LEU A 224 -2.00 -32.94 22.67
C LEU A 224 -3.04 -33.39 21.63
N ARG A 225 -3.31 -34.68 21.61
CA ARG A 225 -4.12 -35.29 20.55
C ARG A 225 -5.34 -35.95 21.16
N GLU A 226 -6.51 -35.44 20.81
CA GLU A 226 -7.78 -36.04 21.18
C GLU A 226 -7.84 -37.53 20.81
N ALA A 227 -8.42 -38.36 21.69
CA ALA A 227 -8.37 -39.81 21.58
C ALA A 227 -8.84 -40.34 20.21
N HIS A 228 -9.90 -39.74 19.63
CA HIS A 228 -10.43 -40.11 18.32
C HIS A 228 -9.48 -39.86 17.14
N ARG A 229 -8.47 -39.00 17.32
CA ARG A 229 -7.49 -38.72 16.26
C ARG A 229 -6.42 -39.80 16.19
N TRP A 230 -6.19 -40.60 17.23
CA TRP A 230 -5.13 -41.63 17.24
C TRP A 230 -5.50 -42.79 16.29
N ARG A 231 -4.75 -42.93 15.19
CA ARG A 231 -5.00 -44.00 14.20
C ARG A 231 -4.46 -45.33 14.71
N ASN A 232 -5.23 -46.41 14.51
CA ASN A 232 -4.84 -47.78 14.86
C ASN A 232 -4.41 -47.98 16.32
N CYS A 233 -4.93 -47.16 17.24
CA CYS A 233 -4.60 -47.21 18.66
C CYS A 233 -5.89 -47.46 19.47
N PRO A 234 -6.11 -48.68 19.98
CA PRO A 234 -7.31 -49.01 20.75
C PRO A 234 -7.44 -48.24 22.06
N ASN A 235 -6.30 -47.91 22.70
CA ASN A 235 -6.27 -47.15 23.95
C ASN A 235 -5.16 -46.08 23.91
N PRO A 236 -5.50 -44.85 23.47
CA PRO A 236 -4.57 -43.73 23.39
C PRO A 236 -3.93 -43.32 24.71
N TRP A 237 -4.67 -43.44 25.82
CA TRP A 237 -4.17 -43.11 27.15
C TRP A 237 -3.05 -44.04 27.58
N LYS A 238 -3.25 -45.35 27.38
CA LYS A 238 -2.23 -46.37 27.66
C LYS A 238 -1.03 -46.22 26.73
N GLU A 239 -1.25 -45.97 25.45
CA GLU A 239 -0.17 -45.79 24.47
C GLU A 239 0.67 -44.55 24.80
N SER A 240 0.04 -43.42 25.10
CA SER A 240 0.74 -42.23 25.58
C SER A 240 1.50 -42.50 26.87
N PHE A 241 0.89 -43.15 27.86
CA PHE A 241 1.58 -43.56 29.10
C PHE A 241 2.83 -44.39 28.79
N THR A 242 2.72 -45.31 27.84
CA THR A 242 3.81 -46.20 27.39
C THR A 242 4.97 -45.41 26.81
N GLN A 243 4.70 -44.35 26.03
CA GLN A 243 5.70 -43.45 25.45
C GLN A 243 6.40 -42.61 26.54
N LEU A 244 5.65 -42.17 27.56
CA LEU A 244 6.13 -41.18 28.54
C LEU A 244 6.68 -41.78 29.85
N ARG A 245 6.53 -43.09 30.06
CA ARG A 245 6.80 -43.78 31.35
C ARG A 245 8.22 -43.62 31.92
N HIS A 246 9.19 -43.28 31.08
CA HIS A 246 10.60 -43.12 31.50
C HIS A 246 10.94 -41.69 31.91
N GLY A 247 10.03 -40.74 31.68
CA GLY A 247 10.21 -39.36 32.09
C GLY A 247 10.20 -39.17 33.59
N VAL A 248 10.82 -38.08 34.00
CA VAL A 248 11.03 -37.69 35.40
C VAL A 248 10.07 -36.56 35.74
N HIS A 249 9.49 -36.59 36.94
CA HIS A 249 8.46 -35.63 37.34
C HIS A 249 9.03 -34.61 38.35
N VAL A 250 8.81 -33.32 38.11
CA VAL A 250 9.12 -32.25 39.07
C VAL A 250 7.81 -31.71 39.62
N ARG A 251 7.59 -31.90 40.93
CA ARG A 251 6.36 -31.51 41.63
C ARG A 251 6.74 -30.71 42.89
N PRO A 252 6.52 -29.38 42.90
CA PRO A 252 6.81 -28.56 44.06
C PRO A 252 5.97 -29.02 45.26
N SER A 253 6.60 -29.14 46.44
CA SER A 253 5.92 -29.46 47.71
C SER A 253 5.19 -30.82 47.74
N GLN A 254 5.56 -31.78 46.88
CA GLN A 254 4.94 -33.12 46.81
C GLN A 254 5.97 -34.27 46.75
N SER A 255 7.05 -34.18 47.55
CA SER A 255 8.14 -35.17 47.56
C SER A 255 7.75 -36.59 47.99
N THR A 256 6.59 -36.79 48.60
CA THR A 256 6.17 -38.09 49.15
C THR A 256 4.93 -38.68 48.47
N ILE A 257 4.51 -38.10 47.34
CA ILE A 257 3.23 -38.41 46.69
C ILE A 257 3.07 -39.89 46.27
N TYR A 258 4.19 -40.59 46.03
CA TYR A 258 4.19 -42.00 45.61
C TYR A 258 4.76 -42.96 46.65
N ASP A 259 5.16 -42.49 47.84
CA ASP A 259 5.83 -43.31 48.86
C ASP A 259 4.97 -44.50 49.34
N ASN A 260 3.64 -44.34 49.29
CA ASN A 260 2.68 -45.36 49.69
C ASN A 260 2.15 -46.21 48.50
N GLN A 261 2.81 -46.17 47.34
CA GLN A 261 2.37 -46.87 46.12
C GLN A 261 3.46 -47.85 45.61
N PRO A 262 3.62 -49.05 46.21
CA PRO A 262 4.73 -49.97 45.89
C PRO A 262 4.72 -50.49 44.44
N GLY A 263 3.56 -50.45 43.76
CA GLY A 263 3.43 -50.80 42.36
C GLY A 263 3.89 -49.71 41.38
N ARG A 264 4.13 -48.49 41.85
CA ARG A 264 4.47 -47.31 41.03
C ARG A 264 5.96 -47.04 41.05
N ARG A 265 6.58 -46.94 39.87
CA ARG A 265 8.02 -46.70 39.70
C ARG A 265 8.29 -45.45 38.88
N ILE A 266 7.89 -44.30 39.42
CA ILE A 266 8.05 -42.99 38.79
C ILE A 266 9.06 -42.16 39.59
N ALA A 267 10.14 -41.73 38.93
CA ALA A 267 11.11 -40.83 39.52
C ALA A 267 10.51 -39.43 39.65
N HIS A 268 10.58 -38.84 40.84
CA HIS A 268 10.04 -37.53 41.13
C HIS A 268 10.96 -36.70 42.03
N PHE A 269 10.92 -35.38 41.86
CA PHE A 269 11.79 -34.42 42.55
C PHE A 269 10.98 -33.16 42.94
N GLU A 270 11.41 -32.45 43.97
CA GLU A 270 10.78 -31.19 44.40
C GLU A 270 11.14 -30.00 43.50
N SER A 271 12.34 -30.02 42.92
CA SER A 271 12.86 -28.96 42.06
C SER A 271 13.53 -29.54 40.80
N ILE A 272 13.81 -28.66 39.82
CA ILE A 272 14.30 -29.07 38.51
C ILE A 272 15.78 -29.46 38.51
N GLU A 273 16.60 -28.90 39.41
CA GLU A 273 18.05 -29.08 39.42
C GLU A 273 18.46 -30.53 39.76
N PRO A 274 17.88 -31.19 40.78
CA PRO A 274 18.10 -32.61 41.02
C PRO A 274 17.58 -33.50 39.88
N ALA A 275 16.46 -33.11 39.25
CA ALA A 275 15.91 -33.84 38.11
C ALA A 275 16.83 -33.79 36.88
N LEU A 276 17.41 -32.62 36.58
CA LEU A 276 18.40 -32.43 35.52
C LEU A 276 19.62 -33.32 35.75
N LYS A 277 20.22 -33.27 36.95
CA LYS A 277 21.36 -34.13 37.31
C LYS A 277 21.04 -35.62 37.15
N PHE A 278 19.82 -36.02 37.50
CA PHE A 278 19.37 -37.42 37.42
C PHE A 278 19.15 -37.92 35.98
N VAL A 279 18.63 -37.09 35.08
CA VAL A 279 18.50 -37.47 33.65
C VAL A 279 19.85 -37.42 32.94
N GLU A 280 20.74 -36.50 33.30
CA GLU A 280 22.07 -36.40 32.71
C GLU A 280 22.97 -37.59 33.09
N ALA A 281 22.80 -38.15 34.28
CA ALA A 281 23.53 -39.34 34.74
C ALA A 281 23.12 -40.65 34.03
N ARG A 282 22.04 -40.64 33.21
CA ARG A 282 21.50 -41.84 32.55
C ARG A 282 21.45 -41.66 31.03
N PRO A 283 22.58 -41.86 30.33
CA PRO A 283 22.68 -41.64 28.88
C PRO A 283 21.92 -42.68 28.04
N ASP A 284 21.51 -43.80 28.64
CA ASP A 284 20.79 -44.91 28.01
C ASP A 284 19.29 -44.65 27.82
N LEU A 285 18.74 -43.63 28.48
CA LEU A 285 17.33 -43.28 28.44
C LEU A 285 17.11 -41.87 27.86
N GLU A 286 15.90 -41.65 27.35
CA GLU A 286 15.47 -40.33 26.92
C GLU A 286 15.41 -39.35 28.11
N LYS A 287 16.04 -38.19 27.96
CA LYS A 287 16.16 -37.16 28.98
C LYS A 287 14.89 -36.31 29.05
N LEU A 288 13.79 -36.90 29.53
CA LEU A 288 12.47 -36.26 29.59
C LEU A 288 12.12 -35.83 31.01
N ILE A 289 11.75 -34.55 31.18
CA ILE A 289 11.32 -33.94 32.44
C ILE A 289 9.92 -33.34 32.29
N PHE A 290 8.99 -33.77 33.12
CA PHE A 290 7.66 -33.19 33.29
C PHE A 290 7.64 -32.19 34.43
N LEU A 291 7.43 -30.91 34.12
CA LEU A 291 7.22 -29.84 35.10
C LEU A 291 5.73 -29.73 35.41
N HIS A 292 5.31 -30.17 36.59
CA HIS A 292 3.89 -30.11 36.98
C HIS A 292 3.46 -28.69 37.36
N THR A 293 2.14 -28.51 37.41
CA THR A 293 1.47 -27.26 37.77
C THR A 293 2.11 -26.60 38.98
N GLY A 294 2.46 -25.32 38.84
CA GLY A 294 3.10 -24.55 39.91
C GLY A 294 4.02 -23.45 39.38
N ARG A 295 4.45 -22.60 40.30
CA ARG A 295 5.49 -21.60 40.08
C ARG A 295 6.80 -22.16 40.61
N HIS A 296 7.75 -22.36 39.70
CA HIS A 296 9.08 -22.90 39.94
C HIS A 296 10.05 -21.73 39.90
N THR A 297 10.85 -21.55 40.95
CA THR A 297 11.88 -20.51 41.05
C THR A 297 13.27 -21.16 41.06
N PRO A 298 13.73 -21.68 39.91
CA PRO A 298 14.96 -22.47 39.86
C PRO A 298 16.20 -21.59 39.98
N GLU A 299 17.33 -22.22 40.31
CA GLU A 299 18.63 -21.67 39.93
C GLU A 299 18.71 -21.54 38.38
N PRO A 300 19.58 -20.68 37.82
CA PRO A 300 19.69 -20.52 36.38
C PRO A 300 19.87 -21.87 35.66
N ILE A 301 18.93 -22.22 34.79
CA ILE A 301 18.94 -23.52 34.12
C ILE A 301 19.86 -23.45 32.90
N VAL A 302 20.93 -24.23 32.90
CA VAL A 302 21.85 -24.34 31.76
C VAL A 302 21.68 -25.69 31.09
N VAL A 303 21.19 -25.69 29.85
CA VAL A 303 20.97 -26.90 29.05
C VAL A 303 22.12 -27.06 28.07
N GLY A 304 23.00 -28.03 28.35
CA GLY A 304 24.13 -28.43 27.48
C GLY A 304 24.00 -29.83 26.90
N SER A 305 22.78 -30.40 26.88
CA SER A 305 22.51 -31.70 26.27
C SER A 305 21.07 -31.77 25.74
N ALA A 306 20.70 -32.84 25.04
CA ALA A 306 19.37 -33.08 24.44
C ALA A 306 18.24 -33.33 25.47
N VAL A 307 18.17 -32.52 26.54
CA VAL A 307 17.13 -32.57 27.56
C VAL A 307 15.82 -32.01 26.99
N GLN A 308 14.71 -32.66 27.35
CA GLN A 308 13.37 -32.29 26.96
C GLN A 308 12.57 -31.93 28.21
N ILE A 309 12.18 -30.67 28.33
CA ILE A 309 11.42 -30.11 29.45
C ILE A 309 10.01 -29.79 28.95
N ILE A 310 9.00 -30.37 29.57
CA ILE A 310 7.59 -30.16 29.17
C ILE A 310 6.71 -29.87 30.37
N GLY A 311 5.87 -28.84 30.26
CA GLY A 311 4.88 -28.54 31.28
C GLY A 311 3.73 -29.55 31.29
N ALA A 312 3.28 -29.92 32.49
CA ALA A 312 2.23 -30.88 32.77
C ALA A 312 1.14 -30.23 33.63
N SER A 313 -0.07 -30.11 33.08
CA SER A 313 -1.23 -29.52 33.76
C SER A 313 -2.52 -29.95 33.06
N ALA A 314 -3.66 -29.70 33.70
CA ALA A 314 -4.98 -29.95 33.15
C ALA A 314 -5.43 -28.83 32.18
N GLY A 315 -6.20 -29.20 31.15
CA GLY A 315 -6.83 -28.28 30.21
C GLY A 315 -6.18 -28.27 28.81
N THR A 316 -6.39 -27.16 28.10
CA THR A 316 -5.83 -26.91 26.77
C THR A 316 -4.35 -26.53 26.84
N GLU A 317 -3.67 -26.44 25.69
CA GLU A 317 -2.30 -25.95 25.55
C GLU A 317 -2.11 -24.62 26.31
N HIS A 318 -3.07 -23.71 26.20
CA HIS A 318 -3.04 -22.40 26.85
C HIS A 318 -3.18 -22.45 28.37
N ASN A 319 -3.95 -23.42 28.87
CA ASN A 319 -4.04 -23.66 30.31
C ASN A 319 -2.71 -24.15 30.85
N ILE A 320 -2.08 -25.10 30.18
CA ILE A 320 -0.81 -25.69 30.62
C ILE A 320 0.29 -24.63 30.64
N MET A 321 0.42 -23.85 29.56
CA MET A 321 1.39 -22.75 29.49
C MET A 321 1.29 -21.80 30.70
N ARG A 322 0.08 -21.42 31.11
CA ARG A 322 -0.15 -20.47 32.20
C ARG A 322 0.00 -21.06 33.60
N ASN A 323 -0.19 -22.36 33.74
CA ASN A 323 -0.18 -23.05 35.03
C ASN A 323 1.22 -23.56 35.43
N VAL A 324 2.12 -23.74 34.45
CA VAL A 324 3.51 -24.16 34.69
C VAL A 324 4.44 -22.99 34.41
N ILE A 325 4.97 -22.38 35.47
CA ILE A 325 5.74 -21.13 35.38
C ILE A 325 7.15 -21.37 35.90
N LEU A 326 8.17 -21.06 35.09
CA LEU A 326 9.57 -20.95 35.49
C LEU A 326 9.93 -19.47 35.61
N GLU A 327 10.40 -19.03 36.78
CA GLU A 327 10.77 -17.64 37.00
C GLU A 327 12.13 -17.51 37.66
N ASN A 328 12.97 -16.59 37.15
CA ASN A 328 14.20 -16.17 37.79
C ASN A 328 14.24 -14.63 37.94
N GLN A 329 14.92 -14.16 38.99
CA GLN A 329 15.04 -12.73 39.33
C GLN A 329 16.49 -12.22 39.27
N LYS A 330 17.48 -13.11 39.20
CA LYS A 330 18.90 -12.76 39.35
C LYS A 330 19.68 -12.92 38.05
N ASP A 331 19.40 -13.97 37.29
CA ASP A 331 20.10 -14.30 36.05
C ASP A 331 19.10 -14.81 35.00
N THR A 332 19.60 -15.15 33.82
CA THR A 332 18.85 -15.78 32.75
C THR A 332 18.14 -17.03 33.25
N THR A 333 16.85 -17.15 32.97
CA THR A 333 16.04 -18.27 33.52
C THR A 333 16.44 -19.60 32.89
N ILE A 334 16.57 -19.64 31.56
CA ILE A 334 17.04 -20.82 30.83
C ILE A 334 18.04 -20.41 29.75
N SER A 335 19.19 -21.07 29.73
CA SER A 335 20.23 -20.91 28.70
C SER A 335 20.46 -22.23 27.97
N PHE A 336 20.25 -22.23 26.65
CA PHE A 336 20.70 -23.30 25.76
C PHE A 336 22.10 -22.95 25.25
N ILE A 337 23.06 -23.81 25.57
CA ILE A 337 24.48 -23.64 25.22
C ILE A 337 24.93 -24.75 24.27
N ASP A 338 26.23 -24.76 23.96
CA ASP A 338 26.86 -25.82 23.18
C ASP A 338 26.47 -27.23 23.67
N GLY A 339 26.19 -28.13 22.72
CA GLY A 339 25.74 -29.49 23.01
C GLY A 339 24.23 -29.65 23.25
N SER A 340 23.44 -28.57 23.27
CA SER A 340 21.97 -28.62 23.39
C SER A 340 21.22 -29.07 22.13
N LEU A 341 21.91 -29.74 21.20
CA LEU A 341 21.32 -30.28 19.99
C LEU A 341 20.20 -31.27 20.32
N GLY A 342 19.02 -31.07 19.75
CA GLY A 342 17.83 -31.86 20.01
C GLY A 342 17.11 -31.56 21.32
N ALA A 343 17.54 -30.55 22.10
CA ALA A 343 16.83 -30.14 23.30
C ALA A 343 15.42 -29.61 22.98
N TYR A 344 14.49 -29.78 23.93
CA TYR A 344 13.10 -29.35 23.79
C TYR A 344 12.64 -28.60 25.03
N LEU A 345 11.90 -27.51 24.83
CA LEU A 345 11.16 -26.80 25.87
C LEU A 345 9.75 -26.56 25.37
N GLY A 346 8.74 -26.92 26.16
CA GLY A 346 7.38 -26.61 25.75
C GLY A 346 6.32 -26.68 26.83
N TYR A 347 5.16 -26.14 26.49
CA TYR A 347 3.96 -26.10 27.33
C TYR A 347 4.19 -25.41 28.69
N CYS A 348 4.94 -24.32 28.73
CA CYS A 348 5.25 -23.60 29.98
C CYS A 348 5.41 -22.10 29.77
N THR A 349 5.38 -21.34 30.85
CA THR A 349 5.78 -19.93 30.88
C THR A 349 7.20 -19.81 31.41
N VAL A 350 8.04 -19.00 30.75
CA VAL A 350 9.40 -18.65 31.20
C VAL A 350 9.47 -17.15 31.44
N ILE A 351 9.87 -16.76 32.65
CA ILE A 351 9.84 -15.39 33.13
C ILE A 351 11.21 -14.98 33.66
N PHE A 352 11.75 -13.87 33.13
CA PHE A 352 12.80 -13.12 33.82
C PHE A 352 12.21 -11.87 34.45
N ASN A 353 12.28 -11.77 35.77
CA ASN A 353 11.68 -10.70 36.54
C ASN A 353 12.66 -10.12 37.57
N PRO A 354 13.58 -9.23 37.15
CA PRO A 354 14.63 -8.73 38.02
C PRO A 354 14.08 -7.95 39.22
N ASP A 355 14.74 -8.09 40.37
CA ASP A 355 14.36 -7.40 41.60
C ASP A 355 14.44 -5.87 41.43
N LYS A 356 13.31 -5.18 41.66
CA LYS A 356 13.20 -3.71 41.56
C LYS A 356 14.11 -2.93 42.52
N GLY A 357 14.67 -3.59 43.53
CA GLY A 357 15.58 -3.02 44.54
C GLY A 357 17.06 -3.14 44.20
N CYS A 358 17.43 -3.78 43.09
CA CYS A 358 18.83 -3.86 42.66
C CYS A 358 19.29 -2.47 42.18
N PRO A 359 20.45 -1.96 42.63
CA PRO A 359 20.93 -0.65 42.21
C PRO A 359 21.03 -0.58 40.69
N LEU A 360 20.65 0.57 40.11
CA LEU A 360 20.65 0.88 38.67
C LEU A 360 21.99 0.59 37.94
N ASN A 361 23.04 0.16 38.65
CA ASN A 361 24.40 -0.11 38.18
C ASN A 361 24.74 -1.59 38.00
N THR A 362 23.81 -2.54 38.22
CA THR A 362 24.01 -3.92 37.73
C THR A 362 23.40 -4.02 36.34
N PRO A 363 24.20 -4.02 35.25
CA PRO A 363 23.65 -4.12 33.92
C PRO A 363 23.07 -5.52 33.73
N HIS A 364 21.74 -5.67 33.89
CA HIS A 364 21.03 -6.87 33.43
C HIS A 364 20.97 -6.96 31.90
N THR A 365 21.85 -6.26 31.18
CA THR A 365 21.93 -6.22 29.72
C THR A 365 22.18 -7.59 29.11
N ASN A 366 22.67 -8.55 29.90
CA ASN A 366 23.01 -9.91 29.50
C ASN A 366 22.10 -11.00 30.06
N HIS A 367 20.99 -10.65 30.73
CA HIS A 367 20.06 -11.63 31.29
C HIS A 367 18.71 -11.62 30.57
N TYR A 368 18.15 -12.81 30.36
CA TYR A 368 16.98 -13.03 29.52
C TYR A 368 16.01 -14.03 30.16
N ALA A 369 14.76 -14.09 29.71
CA ALA A 369 13.93 -15.24 30.05
C ALA A 369 14.49 -16.49 29.36
N LEU A 370 14.88 -16.35 28.09
CA LEU A 370 15.49 -17.42 27.31
C LEU A 370 16.70 -16.92 26.54
N LEU A 371 17.84 -17.60 26.72
CA LEU A 371 19.07 -17.37 25.96
C LEU A 371 19.41 -18.62 25.15
N ILE A 372 19.70 -18.44 23.86
CA ILE A 372 20.15 -19.50 22.97
C ILE A 372 21.45 -19.03 22.33
N THR A 373 22.52 -19.79 22.55
CA THR A 373 23.88 -19.41 22.16
C THR A 373 24.67 -20.64 21.70
N ASP A 374 25.76 -20.38 20.98
CA ASP A 374 26.70 -21.42 20.52
C ASP A 374 26.02 -22.46 19.60
N GLU A 375 26.51 -23.69 19.52
CA GLU A 375 25.90 -24.73 18.68
C GLU A 375 24.64 -25.30 19.34
N SER A 376 23.49 -24.71 18.97
CA SER A 376 22.18 -25.06 19.53
C SER A 376 21.09 -25.00 18.47
N ASP A 377 20.25 -26.04 18.38
CA ASP A 377 19.06 -26.11 17.52
C ASP A 377 17.76 -26.33 18.32
N ALA A 378 17.77 -25.92 19.59
CA ALA A 378 16.69 -26.17 20.55
C ALA A 378 15.30 -25.87 19.99
N VAL A 379 14.36 -26.78 20.26
CA VAL A 379 12.95 -26.63 19.88
C VAL A 379 12.18 -26.03 21.05
N ILE A 380 11.56 -24.87 20.81
CA ILE A 380 10.73 -24.18 21.79
C ILE A 380 9.31 -24.14 21.22
N ASP A 381 8.36 -24.77 21.91
CA ASP A 381 7.00 -24.98 21.39
C ASP A 381 5.93 -24.77 22.44
N TYR A 382 4.89 -24.00 22.13
CA TYR A 382 3.85 -23.65 23.10
C TYR A 382 4.45 -23.08 24.40
N CYS A 383 5.21 -21.98 24.29
CA CYS A 383 5.75 -21.28 25.46
C CYS A 383 5.26 -19.84 25.52
N ILE A 384 4.99 -19.35 26.74
CA ILE A 384 4.85 -17.92 27.00
C ILE A 384 6.21 -17.43 27.52
N ILE A 385 6.80 -16.44 26.86
CA ILE A 385 8.10 -15.88 27.22
C ILE A 385 7.90 -14.42 27.60
N HIS A 386 8.28 -14.05 28.82
CA HIS A 386 8.05 -12.73 29.36
C HIS A 386 9.27 -12.20 30.11
N SER A 387 9.55 -10.91 29.97
CA SER A 387 10.60 -10.22 30.74
C SER A 387 10.11 -8.87 31.23
N SER A 388 10.22 -8.61 32.53
CA SER A 388 9.96 -7.30 33.14
C SER A 388 11.22 -6.43 33.21
N SER A 389 12.35 -6.91 32.65
CA SER A 389 13.59 -6.15 32.59
C SER A 389 13.47 -4.97 31.62
N PHE A 390 13.90 -3.79 32.08
CA PHE A 390 14.01 -2.58 31.24
C PHE A 390 15.24 -2.58 30.33
N VAL A 391 16.11 -3.59 30.41
CA VAL A 391 17.30 -3.78 29.57
C VAL A 391 17.34 -5.20 29.01
N GLY A 392 17.94 -5.38 27.84
CA GLY A 392 18.03 -6.69 27.17
C GLY A 392 16.75 -7.06 26.42
N ALA A 393 16.43 -8.35 26.39
CA ALA A 393 15.27 -8.90 25.69
C ALA A 393 14.59 -10.01 26.49
N ALA A 394 13.41 -10.46 26.07
CA ALA A 394 12.80 -11.65 26.64
C ALA A 394 13.43 -12.95 26.09
N LEU A 395 13.62 -13.00 24.77
CA LEU A 395 14.29 -14.09 24.05
C LEU A 395 15.51 -13.55 23.32
N CYS A 396 16.69 -14.10 23.57
CA CYS A 396 17.93 -13.74 22.89
C CYS A 396 18.54 -14.94 22.17
N VAL A 397 18.92 -14.76 20.91
CA VAL A 397 19.65 -15.73 20.09
C VAL A 397 20.93 -15.09 19.57
N LYS A 398 22.09 -15.63 19.95
CA LYS A 398 23.39 -15.03 19.60
C LYS A 398 24.42 -16.07 19.17
N LYS A 399 25.39 -15.62 18.36
CA LYS A 399 26.47 -16.41 17.73
C LYS A 399 26.02 -17.26 16.52
N ALA A 400 26.96 -17.49 15.61
CA ALA A 400 26.69 -18.01 14.27
C ALA A 400 26.06 -19.42 14.19
N LEU A 401 26.27 -20.26 15.20
CA LEU A 401 25.78 -21.64 15.21
C LEU A 401 24.44 -21.81 15.94
N ALA A 402 23.89 -20.73 16.50
CA ALA A 402 22.58 -20.76 17.14
C ALA A 402 21.48 -20.72 16.07
N CYS A 403 20.67 -21.77 16.00
CA CYS A 403 19.58 -21.90 15.03
C CYS A 403 18.34 -22.58 15.66
N PRO A 404 17.68 -21.94 16.64
CA PRO A 404 16.54 -22.52 17.31
C PRO A 404 15.30 -22.64 16.42
N ARG A 405 14.38 -23.51 16.83
CA ARG A 405 13.07 -23.69 16.21
C ARG A 405 11.98 -23.32 17.21
N VAL A 406 11.48 -22.10 17.09
CA VAL A 406 10.46 -21.52 17.95
C VAL A 406 9.11 -21.59 17.23
N LYS A 407 8.10 -22.23 17.84
CA LYS A 407 6.77 -22.37 17.24
C LYS A 407 5.64 -22.25 18.26
N HIS A 408 4.51 -21.68 17.84
CA HIS A 408 3.32 -21.50 18.71
C HIS A 408 3.61 -20.78 20.04
N CYS A 409 4.68 -19.97 20.08
CA CYS A 409 5.09 -19.24 21.28
C CYS A 409 4.49 -17.84 21.32
N MET A 410 4.31 -17.32 22.53
CA MET A 410 3.86 -15.97 22.81
C MET A 410 4.97 -15.19 23.50
N VAL A 411 5.50 -14.14 22.86
CA VAL A 411 6.49 -13.22 23.43
C VAL A 411 5.81 -11.87 23.63
N CYS A 412 5.19 -11.72 24.80
CA CYS A 412 4.23 -10.65 25.02
C CYS A 412 4.48 -9.84 26.30
N ASP A 413 4.01 -8.60 26.27
CA ASP A 413 3.94 -7.71 27.43
C ASP A 413 5.31 -7.46 28.09
N CYS A 414 6.40 -7.45 27.32
CA CYS A 414 7.76 -7.26 27.84
C CYS A 414 8.13 -5.77 27.97
N GLU A 415 8.89 -5.41 29.00
CA GLU A 415 9.28 -4.01 29.30
C GLU A 415 10.41 -3.46 28.40
N ASN A 416 11.01 -4.31 27.56
CA ASN A 416 12.00 -3.95 26.54
C ASN A 416 11.72 -4.71 25.22
N VAL A 417 12.73 -5.35 24.61
CA VAL A 417 12.64 -6.04 23.32
C VAL A 417 12.03 -7.43 23.53
N GLY A 418 11.13 -7.84 22.63
CA GLY A 418 10.58 -9.18 22.64
C GLY A 418 11.64 -10.23 22.29
N ILE A 419 12.06 -10.23 21.02
CA ILE A 419 13.04 -11.19 20.48
C ILE A 419 14.24 -10.42 19.93
N PHE A 420 15.44 -10.77 20.38
CA PHE A 420 16.71 -10.21 19.91
C PHE A 420 17.57 -11.30 19.27
N ILE A 421 17.99 -11.09 18.01
CA ILE A 421 18.86 -12.00 17.26
C ILE A 421 20.10 -11.23 16.78
N CYS A 422 21.29 -11.71 17.12
CA CYS A 422 22.55 -11.03 16.78
C CYS A 422 23.71 -11.98 16.43
N ASP A 423 24.82 -11.41 15.97
CA ASP A 423 26.12 -12.05 15.77
C ASP A 423 26.08 -13.27 14.85
N ASN A 424 25.53 -13.08 13.64
CA ASN A 424 25.34 -14.11 12.61
C ASN A 424 24.38 -15.23 13.00
N ALA A 425 23.68 -15.12 14.13
CA ALA A 425 22.72 -16.13 14.55
C ALA A 425 21.57 -16.28 13.54
N GLN A 426 21.01 -17.47 13.51
CA GLN A 426 19.83 -17.82 12.74
C GLN A 426 18.68 -18.16 13.69
N GLY A 427 17.59 -18.67 13.14
CA GLY A 427 16.45 -19.16 13.92
C GLY A 427 15.23 -19.26 13.03
N ARG A 428 14.34 -20.20 13.33
CA ARG A 428 13.05 -20.35 12.65
C ARG A 428 11.94 -20.08 13.65
N PHE A 429 11.09 -19.12 13.32
CA PHE A 429 9.98 -18.66 14.14
C PHE A 429 8.70 -18.86 13.32
N GLU A 430 7.84 -19.77 13.77
CA GLU A 430 6.62 -20.14 13.05
C GLU A 430 5.39 -20.01 13.92
N ASP A 431 4.35 -19.35 13.42
CA ASP A 431 3.06 -19.25 14.11
C ASP A 431 3.19 -18.67 15.54
N CYS A 432 4.10 -17.69 15.72
CA CYS A 432 4.33 -17.01 16.99
C CYS A 432 3.54 -15.71 17.11
N GLU A 433 3.13 -15.36 18.34
CA GLU A 433 2.58 -14.04 18.69
C GLU A 433 3.64 -13.21 19.43
N ILE A 434 3.97 -12.04 18.89
CA ILE A 434 4.90 -11.08 19.47
C ILE A 434 4.15 -9.77 19.67
N ALA A 435 3.77 -9.45 20.91
CA ALA A 435 2.79 -8.39 21.13
C ALA A 435 3.03 -7.55 22.38
N ARG A 436 2.65 -6.26 22.31
CA ARG A 436 2.61 -5.35 23.47
C ARG A 436 3.97 -5.21 24.19
N ASN A 437 5.07 -5.38 23.45
CA ASN A 437 6.41 -5.13 23.95
C ASN A 437 6.70 -3.62 23.93
N ASN A 438 7.47 -3.14 24.90
CA ASN A 438 7.65 -1.71 25.13
C ASN A 438 8.63 -1.07 24.12
N LEU A 439 9.66 -1.80 23.68
CA LEU A 439 10.53 -1.43 22.55
C LEU A 439 10.21 -2.29 21.32
N ALA A 440 11.21 -2.78 20.60
CA ALA A 440 11.01 -3.55 19.38
C ALA A 440 10.36 -4.91 19.65
N GLY A 441 9.43 -5.33 18.80
CA GLY A 441 8.92 -6.70 18.82
C GLY A 441 10.01 -7.71 18.49
N VAL A 442 10.67 -7.49 17.35
CA VAL A 442 11.79 -8.29 16.85
C VAL A 442 12.96 -7.37 16.51
N TRP A 443 14.14 -7.72 16.98
CA TRP A 443 15.36 -6.95 16.76
C TRP A 443 16.45 -7.83 16.13
N VAL A 444 16.92 -7.46 14.95
CA VAL A 444 17.92 -8.23 14.17
C VAL A 444 19.16 -7.38 13.91
N LYS A 445 20.31 -7.86 14.37
CA LYS A 445 21.58 -7.11 14.40
C LYS A 445 22.75 -7.94 13.89
N ASN A 446 23.86 -7.31 13.49
CA ASN A 446 25.17 -7.94 13.35
C ASN A 446 25.14 -9.18 12.44
N HIS A 447 24.66 -8.99 11.21
CA HIS A 447 24.58 -10.04 10.19
C HIS A 447 23.67 -11.24 10.55
N ALA A 448 22.87 -11.15 11.63
CA ALA A 448 21.88 -12.18 11.95
C ALA A 448 20.85 -12.34 10.82
N ASN A 449 20.39 -13.57 10.60
CA ASN A 449 19.49 -13.91 9.52
C ASN A 449 18.38 -14.89 9.96
N PRO A 450 17.41 -14.43 10.78
CA PRO A 450 16.31 -15.26 11.23
C PRO A 450 15.24 -15.45 10.14
N ASN A 451 14.44 -16.50 10.26
CA ASN A 451 13.30 -16.81 9.39
C ASN A 451 12.00 -16.76 10.20
N PHE A 452 11.11 -15.84 9.87
CA PHE A 452 9.79 -15.69 10.48
C PHE A 452 8.71 -16.04 9.47
N ARG A 453 7.77 -16.91 9.88
CA ARG A 453 6.66 -17.37 9.04
C ARG A 453 5.35 -17.37 9.79
N ARG A 454 4.33 -16.75 9.21
CA ARG A 454 2.97 -16.72 9.79
C ARG A 454 2.93 -16.16 11.22
N CYS A 455 3.85 -15.25 11.55
CA CYS A 455 3.92 -14.63 12.86
C CYS A 455 3.05 -13.37 12.92
N HIS A 456 2.54 -13.07 14.11
CA HIS A 456 1.74 -11.90 14.40
C HIS A 456 2.57 -10.94 15.28
N ILE A 457 2.91 -9.77 14.75
CA ILE A 457 3.81 -8.80 15.42
C ILE A 457 3.05 -7.48 15.59
N HIS A 458 2.52 -7.22 16.79
CA HIS A 458 1.53 -6.15 16.91
C HIS A 458 1.41 -5.46 18.27
N HIS A 459 0.79 -4.28 18.23
CA HIS A 459 0.46 -3.49 19.41
C HIS A 459 1.69 -3.17 20.29
N GLY A 460 2.89 -3.17 19.71
CA GLY A 460 4.11 -2.72 20.38
C GLY A 460 4.10 -1.22 20.60
N ARG A 461 4.79 -0.75 21.65
CA ARG A 461 4.92 0.69 21.95
C ARG A 461 6.02 1.37 21.16
N ASP A 462 6.74 0.63 20.33
CA ASP A 462 7.77 1.13 19.41
C ASP A 462 7.63 0.46 18.02
N VAL A 463 8.74 0.13 17.36
CA VAL A 463 8.81 -0.57 16.06
C VAL A 463 8.41 -2.05 16.18
N GLY A 464 7.70 -2.58 15.18
CA GLY A 464 7.40 -4.01 15.10
C GLY A 464 8.65 -4.87 14.87
N ILE A 465 9.31 -4.66 13.73
CA ILE A 465 10.55 -5.34 13.34
C ILE A 465 11.63 -4.30 13.09
N PHE A 466 12.77 -4.41 13.78
CA PHE A 466 13.90 -3.51 13.60
C PHE A 466 15.14 -4.29 13.13
N THR A 467 15.67 -3.91 11.97
CA THR A 467 16.86 -4.54 11.35
C THR A 467 17.94 -3.49 11.13
N PHE A 468 19.15 -3.76 11.63
CA PHE A 468 20.25 -2.79 11.64
C PHE A 468 21.62 -3.46 11.71
N GLU A 469 22.69 -2.70 11.44
CA GLU A 469 24.09 -3.17 11.45
C GLU A 469 24.29 -4.43 10.60
N ASN A 470 23.97 -4.34 9.31
CA ASN A 470 23.97 -5.45 8.34
C ASN A 470 23.02 -6.62 8.70
N GLY A 471 22.09 -6.41 9.64
CA GLY A 471 21.03 -7.37 9.94
C GLY A 471 20.26 -7.78 8.69
N MET A 472 20.00 -9.07 8.57
CA MET A 472 19.24 -9.68 7.49
C MET A 472 17.86 -10.08 8.05
N GLY A 473 17.32 -11.21 7.59
CA GLY A 473 16.05 -11.74 8.04
C GLY A 473 15.11 -12.01 6.87
N TYR A 474 14.36 -13.10 6.97
CA TYR A 474 13.34 -13.48 6.02
C TYR A 474 11.99 -13.53 6.72
N PHE A 475 11.05 -12.68 6.31
CA PHE A 475 9.72 -12.56 6.88
C PHE A 475 8.69 -12.92 5.81
N GLU A 476 7.93 -13.98 6.04
CA GLU A 476 6.93 -14.48 5.09
C GLU A 476 5.56 -14.65 5.74
N LYS A 477 4.52 -14.08 5.11
CA LYS A 477 3.13 -14.19 5.59
C LYS A 477 2.93 -13.74 7.03
N CYS A 478 3.73 -12.78 7.47
CA CYS A 478 3.58 -12.18 8.80
C CYS A 478 2.50 -11.08 8.76
N ASN A 479 1.80 -10.92 9.87
CA ASN A 479 0.86 -9.82 10.08
C ASN A 479 1.44 -8.82 11.08
N ILE A 480 1.76 -7.61 10.61
CA ILE A 480 2.49 -6.59 11.36
C ILE A 480 1.61 -5.35 11.51
N HIS A 481 1.10 -5.07 12.72
CA HIS A 481 0.09 -4.02 12.87
C HIS A 481 -0.02 -3.37 14.24
N GLY A 482 -0.63 -2.17 14.30
CA GLY A 482 -0.95 -1.51 15.57
C GLY A 482 0.27 -1.06 16.38
N ASN A 483 1.47 -1.10 15.80
CA ASN A 483 2.71 -0.66 16.44
C ASN A 483 2.73 0.88 16.47
N ARG A 484 3.29 1.46 17.55
CA ARG A 484 3.29 2.91 17.77
C ARG A 484 4.22 3.66 16.81
N ILE A 485 5.35 3.08 16.44
CA ILE A 485 6.24 3.65 15.44
C ILE A 485 5.98 2.92 14.12
N SER A 486 7.01 2.39 13.48
CA SER A 486 6.90 1.76 12.17
C SER A 486 6.59 0.28 12.32
N GLY A 487 5.94 -0.30 11.30
CA GLY A 487 5.80 -1.75 11.25
C GLY A 487 7.17 -2.41 11.11
N ILE A 488 7.99 -1.89 10.19
CA ILE A 488 9.35 -2.35 9.92
C ILE A 488 10.29 -1.15 9.81
N GLU A 489 11.42 -1.21 10.49
CA GLU A 489 12.51 -0.27 10.35
C GLU A 489 13.80 -0.95 9.87
N VAL A 490 14.48 -0.34 8.92
CA VAL A 490 15.72 -0.84 8.31
C VAL A 490 16.76 0.27 8.27
N LYS A 491 17.93 0.02 8.87
CA LYS A 491 19.02 1.01 8.87
C LYS A 491 20.42 0.41 8.87
N HIS A 492 21.46 1.23 8.70
CA HIS A 492 22.87 0.83 8.75
C HIS A 492 23.18 -0.41 7.89
N HIS A 493 22.89 -0.32 6.59
CA HIS A 493 23.15 -1.39 5.61
C HIS A 493 22.39 -2.72 5.82
N ALA A 494 21.44 -2.79 6.76
CA ALA A 494 20.55 -3.93 6.90
C ALA A 494 19.75 -4.19 5.63
N ASN A 495 19.46 -5.47 5.35
CA ASN A 495 18.81 -5.89 4.10
C ASN A 495 17.86 -7.07 4.33
N PRO A 496 16.75 -6.89 5.06
CA PRO A 496 15.77 -7.93 5.25
C PRO A 496 15.00 -8.23 3.95
N THR A 497 14.48 -9.45 3.84
CA THR A 497 13.56 -9.87 2.79
C THR A 497 12.17 -10.08 3.39
N VAL A 498 11.19 -9.29 2.95
CA VAL A 498 9.82 -9.28 3.46
C VAL A 498 8.87 -9.58 2.32
N VAL A 499 8.17 -10.71 2.43
CA VAL A 499 7.40 -11.29 1.32
C VAL A 499 6.00 -11.73 1.76
N ARG A 500 4.97 -11.29 1.02
CA ARG A 500 3.56 -11.67 1.28
C ARG A 500 3.09 -11.35 2.70
N CYS A 501 3.61 -10.29 3.30
CA CYS A 501 3.19 -9.82 4.61
C CYS A 501 2.08 -8.77 4.50
N ASP A 502 1.26 -8.67 5.55
CA ASP A 502 0.31 -7.59 5.76
C ASP A 502 0.91 -6.60 6.76
N ILE A 503 1.09 -5.33 6.37
CA ILE A 503 1.70 -4.27 7.19
C ILE A 503 0.72 -3.10 7.29
N HIS A 504 0.04 -2.98 8.43
CA HIS A 504 -1.13 -2.10 8.49
C HIS A 504 -1.43 -1.48 9.84
N HIS A 505 -2.26 -0.44 9.84
CA HIS A 505 -2.76 0.19 11.07
C HIS A 505 -1.64 0.60 12.04
N GLY A 506 -0.44 0.89 11.52
CA GLY A 506 0.65 1.49 12.29
C GLY A 506 0.38 2.97 12.57
N GLN A 507 0.83 3.46 13.73
CA GLN A 507 0.64 4.87 14.09
C GLN A 507 1.64 5.81 13.41
N THR A 508 2.72 5.29 12.81
CA THR A 508 3.57 6.04 11.86
C THR A 508 3.58 5.40 10.46
N GLY A 509 4.75 5.29 9.81
CA GLY A 509 4.89 4.70 8.49
C GLY A 509 4.89 3.17 8.54
N GLY A 510 4.41 2.50 7.50
CA GLY A 510 4.41 1.04 7.46
C GLY A 510 5.83 0.47 7.47
N ILE A 511 6.67 0.97 6.56
CA ILE A 511 8.07 0.58 6.40
C ILE A 511 8.94 1.85 6.39
N TYR A 512 9.98 1.87 7.20
CA TYR A 512 10.94 2.97 7.27
C TYR A 512 12.36 2.50 6.97
N VAL A 513 12.92 2.97 5.85
CA VAL A 513 14.29 2.63 5.41
C VAL A 513 15.15 3.89 5.44
N HIS A 514 16.19 3.89 6.26
CA HIS A 514 17.08 5.05 6.44
C HIS A 514 18.53 4.64 6.72
N GLU A 515 19.43 5.62 6.83
CA GLU A 515 20.87 5.44 7.09
C GLU A 515 21.52 4.33 6.24
N LYS A 516 21.42 4.46 4.90
CA LYS A 516 21.91 3.47 3.91
C LYS A 516 21.30 2.07 4.07
N GLY A 517 20.12 1.99 4.68
CA GLY A 517 19.31 0.78 4.75
C GLY A 517 18.96 0.28 3.36
N ARG A 518 18.84 -1.03 3.24
CA ARG A 518 18.35 -1.72 2.04
C ARG A 518 17.03 -2.40 2.39
N GLY A 519 16.77 -3.56 1.82
CA GLY A 519 15.56 -4.32 2.04
C GLY A 519 14.89 -4.70 0.73
N GLN A 520 14.30 -5.89 0.73
CA GLN A 520 13.57 -6.47 -0.39
C GLN A 520 12.12 -6.66 0.06
N PHE A 521 11.23 -5.76 -0.36
CA PHE A 521 9.82 -5.75 -0.02
C PHE A 521 9.01 -6.20 -1.23
N MET A 522 8.55 -7.45 -1.22
CA MET A 522 7.90 -8.07 -2.37
C MET A 522 6.53 -8.66 -2.05
N GLU A 523 5.55 -8.47 -2.94
CA GLU A 523 4.23 -9.13 -2.82
C GLU A 523 3.49 -8.81 -1.51
N ASN A 524 3.78 -7.68 -0.85
CA ASN A 524 3.17 -7.30 0.43
C ASN A 524 1.93 -6.42 0.23
N ARG A 525 1.09 -6.36 1.27
CA ARG A 525 -0.04 -5.42 1.37
C ARG A 525 0.24 -4.42 2.48
N ILE A 526 0.32 -3.14 2.12
CA ILE A 526 0.71 -2.04 3.03
C ILE A 526 -0.42 -1.02 3.04
N TYR A 527 -1.14 -0.91 4.16
CA TYR A 527 -2.40 -0.14 4.16
C TYR A 527 -2.82 0.43 5.52
N SER A 528 -3.66 1.47 5.48
CA SER A 528 -4.26 2.09 6.68
C SER A 528 -3.24 2.52 7.74
N ASN A 529 -2.01 2.86 7.33
CA ASN A 529 -1.02 3.45 8.22
C ASN A 529 -1.29 4.96 8.34
N SER A 530 -1.02 5.52 9.52
CA SER A 530 -1.28 6.95 9.80
C SER A 530 -0.32 7.89 9.07
N PHE A 531 0.83 7.40 8.61
CA PHE A 531 1.75 8.15 7.75
C PHE A 531 1.92 7.40 6.42
N ALA A 532 3.01 7.66 5.68
CA ALA A 532 3.18 7.03 4.38
C ALA A 532 3.32 5.51 4.51
N GLY A 533 2.93 4.77 3.47
CA GLY A 533 3.12 3.32 3.44
C GLY A 533 4.60 2.95 3.59
N ILE A 534 5.46 3.63 2.81
CA ILE A 534 6.91 3.40 2.82
C ILE A 534 7.66 4.74 2.85
N TRP A 535 8.64 4.85 3.74
CA TRP A 535 9.61 5.94 3.84
C TRP A 535 11.00 5.49 3.43
N ILE A 536 11.64 6.27 2.56
CA ILE A 536 13.01 6.04 2.09
C ILE A 536 13.81 7.33 2.28
N THR A 537 14.88 7.27 3.07
CA THR A 537 15.72 8.45 3.32
C THR A 537 17.18 8.13 3.59
N SER A 538 18.00 9.16 3.75
CA SER A 538 19.41 9.07 4.15
C SER A 538 20.19 8.08 3.28
N GLN A 539 20.17 8.30 1.96
CA GLN A 539 20.88 7.50 0.96
C GLN A 539 20.52 6.00 0.95
N SER A 540 19.30 5.65 1.37
CA SER A 540 18.81 4.27 1.35
C SER A 540 18.39 3.80 -0.02
N GLU A 541 18.53 2.50 -0.28
CA GLU A 541 18.32 1.89 -1.61
C GLU A 541 17.49 0.58 -1.52
N PRO A 542 16.23 0.62 -1.07
CA PRO A 542 15.39 -0.58 -1.01
C PRO A 542 14.87 -1.00 -2.39
N THR A 543 14.44 -2.26 -2.50
CA THR A 543 13.67 -2.77 -3.64
C THR A 543 12.23 -3.01 -3.20
N ILE A 544 11.29 -2.31 -3.82
CA ILE A 544 9.86 -2.35 -3.53
C ILE A 544 9.17 -2.86 -4.79
N ARG A 545 8.75 -4.13 -4.77
CA ARG A 545 8.28 -4.80 -5.99
C ARG A 545 6.97 -5.58 -5.80
N LYS A 546 6.02 -5.45 -6.73
CA LYS A 546 4.75 -6.23 -6.70
C LYS A 546 3.92 -6.06 -5.42
N ASN A 547 4.00 -4.92 -4.75
CA ASN A 547 3.22 -4.65 -3.54
C ASN A 547 1.89 -3.95 -3.86
N GLU A 548 0.91 -4.11 -2.97
CA GLU A 548 -0.30 -3.28 -2.91
C GLU A 548 -0.12 -2.23 -1.80
N ILE A 549 -0.15 -0.94 -2.15
CA ILE A 549 0.07 0.17 -1.20
C ILE A 549 -1.13 1.11 -1.25
N PHE A 550 -2.01 1.05 -0.25
CA PHE A 550 -3.31 1.70 -0.37
C PHE A 550 -3.91 2.25 0.92
N THR A 551 -4.80 3.23 0.79
CA THR A 551 -5.61 3.79 1.90
C THR A 551 -4.78 4.27 3.10
N GLY A 552 -3.54 4.72 2.87
CA GLY A 552 -2.73 5.40 3.87
C GLY A 552 -3.21 6.85 4.07
N GLN A 553 -2.98 7.40 5.26
CA GLN A 553 -3.33 8.79 5.58
C GLN A 553 -2.34 9.82 5.01
N GLN A 554 -1.23 9.38 4.41
CA GLN A 554 -0.29 10.23 3.66
C GLN A 554 -0.01 9.64 2.27
N GLY A 555 1.23 9.75 1.76
CA GLY A 555 1.62 9.22 0.46
C GLY A 555 1.82 7.70 0.48
N GLY A 556 1.80 7.07 -0.69
CA GLY A 556 2.09 5.63 -0.77
C GLY A 556 3.57 5.35 -0.46
N VAL A 557 4.46 5.94 -1.27
CA VAL A 557 5.92 5.86 -1.11
C VAL A 557 6.47 7.29 -1.04
N TYR A 558 7.22 7.60 0.02
CA TYR A 558 7.81 8.91 0.22
C TYR A 558 9.34 8.81 0.33
N ILE A 559 10.03 9.54 -0.56
CA ILE A 559 11.46 9.43 -0.81
C ILE A 559 12.08 10.82 -0.63
N PHE A 560 13.02 10.94 0.32
CA PHE A 560 13.68 12.22 0.64
C PHE A 560 15.14 11.98 1.09
N GLY A 561 15.89 13.05 1.36
CA GLY A 561 17.26 12.94 1.90
C GLY A 561 18.21 12.09 1.06
N GLU A 562 18.28 12.36 -0.25
CA GLU A 562 19.08 11.59 -1.22
C GLU A 562 18.69 10.09 -1.30
N GLY A 563 17.45 9.76 -0.94
CA GLY A 563 16.90 8.40 -1.07
C GLY A 563 16.89 7.93 -2.52
N ARG A 564 17.09 6.62 -2.71
CA ARG A 564 17.07 5.94 -4.01
C ARG A 564 16.26 4.66 -3.89
N GLY A 565 16.56 3.69 -4.74
CA GLY A 565 15.92 2.37 -4.74
C GLY A 565 15.09 2.14 -5.99
N LEU A 566 14.58 0.91 -6.09
CA LEU A 566 13.76 0.44 -7.20
C LEU A 566 12.32 0.27 -6.74
N ILE A 567 11.41 0.99 -7.37
CA ILE A 567 9.96 0.90 -7.16
C ILE A 567 9.36 0.33 -8.44
N GLU A 568 9.05 -0.96 -8.43
CA GLU A 568 8.68 -1.70 -9.64
C GLU A 568 7.38 -2.52 -9.50
N GLN A 569 6.51 -2.52 -10.51
CA GLN A 569 5.35 -3.43 -10.56
C GLN A 569 4.39 -3.31 -9.37
N ASN A 570 4.36 -2.18 -8.67
CA ASN A 570 3.46 -1.98 -7.52
C ASN A 570 2.11 -1.42 -7.97
N ASN A 571 1.08 -1.70 -7.17
CA ASN A 571 -0.24 -1.10 -7.30
C ASN A 571 -0.47 -0.13 -6.13
N ILE A 572 -0.49 1.17 -6.41
CA ILE A 572 -0.52 2.24 -5.41
C ILE A 572 -1.79 3.07 -5.59
N TYR A 573 -2.71 3.04 -4.62
CA TYR A 573 -4.02 3.66 -4.81
C TYR A 573 -4.74 4.12 -3.54
N GLY A 574 -5.68 5.06 -3.68
CA GLY A 574 -6.55 5.50 -2.57
C GLY A 574 -5.82 6.14 -1.38
N ASN A 575 -4.56 6.56 -1.56
CA ASN A 575 -3.77 7.26 -0.55
C ASN A 575 -4.19 8.74 -0.47
N ALA A 576 -4.10 9.32 0.72
CA ALA A 576 -4.57 10.68 0.97
C ALA A 576 -3.66 11.76 0.36
N LEU A 577 -2.35 11.50 0.28
CA LEU A 577 -1.39 12.35 -0.44
C LEU A 577 -0.91 11.64 -1.71
N ALA A 578 0.17 12.14 -2.33
CA ALA A 578 0.62 11.61 -3.61
C ALA A 578 1.02 10.13 -3.51
N GLY A 579 0.70 9.37 -4.56
CA GLY A 579 1.05 7.94 -4.63
C GLY A 579 2.54 7.72 -4.42
N ILE A 580 3.36 8.49 -5.13
CA ILE A 580 4.82 8.55 -4.93
C ILE A 580 5.26 10.00 -4.78
N GLN A 581 6.08 10.28 -3.77
CA GLN A 581 6.69 11.59 -3.52
C GLN A 581 8.22 11.47 -3.55
N ILE A 582 8.89 12.31 -4.34
CA ILE A 582 10.34 12.32 -4.53
C ILE A 582 10.86 13.73 -4.26
N ARG A 583 11.72 13.88 -3.24
CA ARG A 583 12.25 15.20 -2.88
C ARG A 583 13.67 15.21 -2.35
N THR A 584 14.19 16.42 -2.12
CA THR A 584 15.49 16.64 -1.46
C THR A 584 16.63 15.87 -2.13
N ASN A 585 16.83 16.12 -3.44
CA ASN A 585 17.86 15.47 -4.28
C ASN A 585 17.76 13.94 -4.41
N SER A 586 16.63 13.33 -4.04
CA SER A 586 16.40 11.89 -4.21
C SER A 586 16.35 11.48 -5.68
N ASP A 587 16.80 10.27 -5.99
CA ASP A 587 16.98 9.77 -7.36
C ASP A 587 16.60 8.28 -7.50
N PRO A 588 15.31 7.94 -7.38
CA PRO A 588 14.84 6.55 -7.47
C PRO A 588 14.59 6.11 -8.93
N ILE A 589 14.49 4.80 -9.14
CA ILE A 589 13.93 4.22 -10.37
C ILE A 589 12.50 3.79 -10.09
N VAL A 590 11.54 4.39 -10.79
CA VAL A 590 10.10 4.12 -10.67
C VAL A 590 9.61 3.56 -12.00
N ARG A 591 9.27 2.27 -12.05
CA ARG A 591 8.83 1.66 -13.31
C ARG A 591 7.74 0.62 -13.22
N LEU A 592 6.96 0.46 -14.28
CA LEU A 592 5.93 -0.59 -14.38
C LEU A 592 4.89 -0.54 -13.25
N ASN A 593 4.71 0.61 -12.57
CA ASN A 593 3.74 0.75 -11.48
C ASN A 593 2.39 1.22 -12.01
N LYS A 594 1.33 0.85 -11.29
CA LYS A 594 -0.01 1.44 -11.43
C LYS A 594 -0.25 2.39 -10.27
N ILE A 595 -0.51 3.66 -10.56
CA ILE A 595 -0.66 4.72 -9.56
C ILE A 595 -1.98 5.44 -9.81
N HIS A 596 -3.00 5.13 -9.00
CA HIS A 596 -4.35 5.53 -9.35
C HIS A 596 -5.28 5.85 -8.20
N ASP A 597 -6.37 6.56 -8.52
CA ASP A 597 -7.48 6.87 -7.60
C ASP A 597 -7.01 7.47 -6.25
N GLY A 598 -5.90 8.21 -6.25
CA GLY A 598 -5.41 8.96 -5.10
C GLY A 598 -6.17 10.27 -4.89
N LEU A 599 -6.16 10.77 -3.65
CA LEU A 599 -6.76 12.07 -3.31
C LEU A 599 -5.87 13.26 -3.66
N HIS A 600 -4.63 13.00 -4.08
CA HIS A 600 -3.65 14.01 -4.48
C HIS A 600 -3.10 13.73 -5.89
N GLY A 601 -1.90 14.21 -6.21
CA GLY A 601 -1.22 13.88 -7.47
C GLY A 601 -0.73 12.43 -7.52
N GLY A 602 -0.52 11.87 -8.72
CA GLY A 602 -0.01 10.50 -8.84
C GLY A 602 1.44 10.39 -8.39
N ILE A 603 2.33 11.11 -9.08
CA ILE A 603 3.75 11.24 -8.74
C ILE A 603 4.08 12.72 -8.53
N TYR A 604 4.66 13.05 -7.38
CA TYR A 604 5.07 14.41 -7.04
C TYR A 604 6.59 14.50 -6.84
N VAL A 605 7.26 15.31 -7.65
CA VAL A 605 8.71 15.51 -7.65
C VAL A 605 9.01 16.96 -7.30
N HIS A 606 9.61 17.21 -6.14
CA HIS A 606 9.89 18.57 -5.64
C HIS A 606 11.26 18.69 -4.97
N GLU A 607 11.67 19.90 -4.59
CA GLU A 607 12.94 20.18 -3.91
C GLU A 607 14.16 19.50 -4.56
N LYS A 608 14.40 19.80 -5.85
CA LYS A 608 15.50 19.22 -6.64
C LYS A 608 15.45 17.69 -6.78
N GLY A 609 14.27 17.09 -6.64
CA GLY A 609 14.05 15.67 -6.89
C GLY A 609 14.42 15.28 -8.32
N LYS A 610 14.93 14.07 -8.47
CA LYS A 610 15.31 13.43 -9.74
C LYS A 610 14.61 12.08 -9.87
N GLY A 611 15.18 11.16 -10.62
CA GLY A 611 14.66 9.82 -10.82
C GLY A 611 14.32 9.52 -12.26
N LEU A 612 14.41 8.24 -12.59
CA LEU A 612 13.89 7.66 -13.83
C LEU A 612 12.50 7.13 -13.56
N ILE A 613 11.50 7.74 -14.18
CA ILE A 613 10.09 7.35 -14.11
C ILE A 613 9.70 6.81 -15.48
N GLU A 614 9.69 5.49 -15.62
CA GLU A 614 9.49 4.83 -16.92
C GLU A 614 8.38 3.77 -16.94
N GLU A 615 7.62 3.68 -18.03
CA GLU A 615 6.66 2.58 -18.24
C GLU A 615 5.60 2.45 -17.11
N ASN A 616 5.24 3.55 -16.45
CA ASN A 616 4.18 3.57 -15.43
C ASN A 616 2.82 3.92 -16.02
N GLU A 617 1.75 3.43 -15.38
CA GLU A 617 0.37 3.77 -15.67
C GLU A 617 -0.20 4.63 -14.54
N VAL A 618 -0.51 5.90 -14.84
CA VAL A 618 -0.95 6.91 -13.85
C VAL A 618 -2.32 7.46 -14.22
N TYR A 619 -3.35 7.22 -13.41
CA TYR A 619 -4.73 7.60 -13.77
C TYR A 619 -5.68 7.83 -12.61
N GLY A 620 -6.81 8.52 -12.83
CA GLY A 620 -7.88 8.66 -11.81
C GLY A 620 -7.51 9.51 -10.58
N ASN A 621 -6.28 10.02 -10.50
CA ASN A 621 -5.82 10.86 -9.41
C ASN A 621 -6.55 12.22 -9.41
N THR A 622 -6.75 12.77 -8.20
CA THR A 622 -7.58 13.96 -8.01
C THR A 622 -6.86 15.25 -8.40
N LEU A 623 -5.53 15.32 -8.22
CA LEU A 623 -4.72 16.40 -8.76
C LEU A 623 -3.95 15.96 -10.01
N ALA A 624 -2.83 16.63 -10.32
CA ALA A 624 -2.02 16.34 -11.49
C ALA A 624 -1.53 14.88 -11.50
N GLY A 625 -1.49 14.26 -12.68
CA GLY A 625 -0.95 12.90 -12.84
C GLY A 625 0.51 12.84 -12.37
N ILE A 626 1.36 13.69 -12.95
CA ILE A 626 2.74 13.91 -12.51
C ILE A 626 2.97 15.40 -12.31
N TRP A 627 3.50 15.78 -11.15
CA TRP A 627 3.81 17.17 -10.82
C TRP A 627 5.30 17.31 -10.52
N VAL A 628 5.98 18.19 -11.26
CA VAL A 628 7.41 18.50 -11.15
C VAL A 628 7.59 19.96 -10.76
N THR A 629 8.26 20.22 -9.64
CA THR A 629 8.41 21.58 -9.10
C THR A 629 9.74 21.84 -8.38
N THR A 630 10.03 23.10 -8.08
CA THR A 630 11.08 23.56 -7.16
C THR A 630 12.46 23.03 -7.57
N GLY A 631 12.85 23.30 -8.81
CA GLY A 631 14.16 22.92 -9.36
C GLY A 631 14.32 21.43 -9.67
N SER A 632 13.25 20.64 -9.61
CA SER A 632 13.30 19.20 -9.89
C SER A 632 13.52 18.89 -11.37
N SER A 633 14.17 17.77 -11.67
CA SER A 633 14.59 17.40 -13.02
C SER A 633 14.51 15.88 -13.29
N PRO A 634 13.34 15.26 -13.18
CA PRO A 634 13.18 13.83 -13.48
C PRO A 634 13.27 13.51 -14.98
N ILE A 635 13.50 12.24 -15.30
CA ILE A 635 13.34 11.68 -16.65
C ILE A 635 12.03 10.89 -16.66
N LEU A 636 11.06 11.33 -17.45
CA LEU A 636 9.74 10.73 -17.63
C LEU A 636 9.68 10.08 -19.01
N ARG A 637 9.69 8.74 -19.08
CA ARG A 637 9.75 8.02 -20.35
C ARG A 637 8.68 6.93 -20.50
N LYS A 638 8.03 6.81 -21.66
CA LYS A 638 7.11 5.67 -21.95
C LYS A 638 5.98 5.47 -20.94
N ASN A 639 5.59 6.51 -20.20
CA ASN A 639 4.49 6.43 -19.25
C ASN A 639 3.16 6.65 -19.96
N ARG A 640 2.12 6.04 -19.42
CA ARG A 640 0.73 6.23 -19.81
C ARG A 640 0.02 7.04 -18.72
N ILE A 641 -0.25 8.32 -18.98
CA ILE A 641 -0.76 9.27 -17.99
C ILE A 641 -2.13 9.73 -18.46
N HIS A 642 -3.21 9.28 -17.82
CA HIS A 642 -4.54 9.50 -18.39
C HIS A 642 -5.68 9.61 -17.40
N SER A 643 -6.84 10.07 -17.87
CA SER A 643 -8.08 10.04 -17.08
C SER A 643 -7.94 10.70 -15.71
N GLY A 644 -7.10 11.73 -15.59
CA GLY A 644 -6.93 12.52 -14.38
C GLY A 644 -8.00 13.60 -14.27
N LYS A 645 -8.33 14.00 -13.03
CA LYS A 645 -9.29 15.08 -12.77
C LYS A 645 -8.69 16.49 -12.93
N GLN A 646 -7.36 16.57 -13.08
CA GLN A 646 -6.63 17.81 -13.36
C GLN A 646 -5.67 17.61 -14.55
N VAL A 647 -4.51 18.28 -14.52
CA VAL A 647 -3.47 18.27 -15.56
C VAL A 647 -2.79 16.90 -15.63
N GLY A 648 -2.39 16.46 -16.83
CA GLY A 648 -1.61 15.24 -16.97
C GLY A 648 -0.21 15.36 -16.35
N VAL A 649 0.61 16.23 -16.93
CA VAL A 649 1.96 16.55 -16.42
C VAL A 649 2.10 18.05 -16.18
N TYR A 650 2.52 18.41 -14.97
CA TYR A 650 2.59 19.80 -14.55
C TYR A 650 4.01 20.19 -14.14
N PHE A 651 4.62 21.12 -14.88
CA PHE A 651 5.90 21.75 -14.56
C PHE A 651 5.67 23.15 -13.96
N TYR A 652 6.08 23.31 -12.71
CA TYR A 652 5.87 24.52 -11.91
C TYR A 652 7.16 24.98 -11.21
N ASP A 653 7.28 26.26 -10.89
CA ASP A 653 8.35 26.83 -10.05
C ASP A 653 9.75 26.28 -10.38
N ASN A 654 10.26 26.63 -11.58
CA ASN A 654 11.54 26.12 -12.09
C ASN A 654 11.57 24.59 -12.21
N GLY A 655 10.47 23.97 -12.63
CA GLY A 655 10.42 22.56 -12.98
C GLY A 655 11.14 22.29 -14.29
N HIS A 656 12.03 21.30 -14.29
CA HIS A 656 12.82 20.87 -15.44
C HIS A 656 12.64 19.38 -15.67
N GLY A 657 13.40 18.82 -16.62
CA GLY A 657 13.44 17.40 -16.89
C GLY A 657 13.20 17.06 -18.34
N LEU A 658 13.17 15.76 -18.61
CA LEU A 658 12.91 15.19 -19.92
C LEU A 658 11.59 14.43 -19.88
N LEU A 659 10.64 14.82 -20.73
CA LEU A 659 9.39 14.11 -20.97
C LEU A 659 9.48 13.51 -22.37
N GLU A 660 9.77 12.21 -22.49
CA GLU A 660 9.92 11.54 -23.79
C GLU A 660 9.07 10.30 -24.00
N GLU A 661 8.54 10.12 -25.21
CA GLU A 661 7.85 8.87 -25.60
C GLU A 661 6.63 8.51 -24.70
N ASN A 662 5.97 9.50 -24.10
CA ASN A 662 4.80 9.28 -23.23
C ASN A 662 3.48 9.45 -23.97
N ASP A 663 2.46 8.72 -23.51
CA ASP A 663 1.07 8.84 -23.92
C ASP A 663 0.29 9.60 -22.82
N ILE A 664 -0.15 10.82 -23.13
CA ILE A 664 -0.83 11.71 -22.17
C ILE A 664 -2.21 12.07 -22.68
N PHE A 665 -3.28 11.60 -22.03
CA PHE A 665 -4.61 11.76 -22.63
C PHE A 665 -5.82 11.76 -21.69
N ASN A 666 -6.95 12.28 -22.19
CA ASN A 666 -8.25 12.27 -21.50
C ASN A 666 -8.20 12.91 -20.09
N HIS A 667 -7.46 14.00 -19.95
CA HIS A 667 -7.42 14.79 -18.71
C HIS A 667 -8.52 15.85 -18.74
N LEU A 668 -9.11 16.15 -17.58
CA LEU A 668 -10.13 17.20 -17.46
C LEU A 668 -9.55 18.61 -17.69
N TYR A 669 -8.23 18.77 -17.61
CA TYR A 669 -7.52 20.02 -17.91
C TYR A 669 -6.61 19.81 -19.14
N SER A 670 -5.50 20.54 -19.22
CA SER A 670 -4.51 20.36 -20.28
C SER A 670 -3.73 19.07 -20.07
N GLY A 671 -3.25 18.46 -21.16
CA GLY A 671 -2.34 17.32 -21.06
C GLY A 671 -1.03 17.68 -20.36
N VAL A 672 -0.42 18.79 -20.77
CA VAL A 672 0.81 19.32 -20.16
C VAL A 672 0.68 20.81 -19.84
N GLN A 673 1.18 21.22 -18.67
CA GLN A 673 1.29 22.64 -18.30
C GLN A 673 2.72 23.00 -17.91
N ILE A 674 3.16 24.18 -18.34
CA ILE A 674 4.49 24.72 -18.05
C ILE A 674 4.39 26.18 -17.63
N ARG A 675 4.84 26.51 -16.41
CA ARG A 675 4.79 27.88 -15.92
C ARG A 675 5.89 28.26 -14.92
N THR A 676 6.01 29.55 -14.64
CA THR A 676 6.89 30.11 -13.59
C THR A 676 8.35 29.69 -13.79
N GLY A 677 8.93 30.10 -14.92
CA GLY A 677 10.34 29.84 -15.24
C GLY A 677 10.70 28.39 -15.57
N SER A 678 9.77 27.45 -15.43
CA SER A 678 9.94 26.05 -15.81
C SER A 678 10.39 25.92 -17.27
N ASN A 679 11.30 24.97 -17.53
CA ASN A 679 11.90 24.76 -18.85
C ASN A 679 12.20 23.27 -19.10
N PRO A 680 11.16 22.44 -19.33
CA PRO A 680 11.34 21.03 -19.65
C PRO A 680 11.64 20.81 -21.14
N LYS A 681 12.30 19.68 -21.45
CA LYS A 681 12.36 19.14 -22.81
C LYS A 681 11.25 18.10 -23.00
N ILE A 682 10.35 18.33 -23.94
CA ILE A 682 9.19 17.50 -24.23
C ILE A 682 9.36 16.96 -25.66
N THR A 683 9.61 15.66 -25.82
CA THR A 683 9.90 15.10 -27.14
C THR A 683 9.27 13.75 -27.44
N ARG A 684 8.83 13.52 -28.67
CA ARG A 684 8.25 12.23 -29.12
C ARG A 684 7.04 11.77 -28.28
N ASN A 685 6.28 12.69 -27.68
CA ASN A 685 5.08 12.35 -26.91
C ASN A 685 3.82 12.44 -27.78
N LYS A 686 2.78 11.70 -27.37
CA LYS A 686 1.42 11.83 -27.90
C LYS A 686 0.53 12.46 -26.84
N ILE A 687 -0.13 13.57 -27.18
CA ILE A 687 -0.95 14.37 -26.24
C ILE A 687 -2.33 14.63 -26.84
N TRP A 688 -3.39 14.04 -26.27
CA TRP A 688 -4.74 14.15 -26.85
C TRP A 688 -5.90 14.09 -25.85
N GLY A 689 -7.10 14.51 -26.26
CA GLY A 689 -8.30 14.41 -25.43
C GLY A 689 -8.32 15.30 -24.18
N GLY A 690 -7.39 16.26 -24.06
CA GLY A 690 -7.39 17.25 -22.99
C GLY A 690 -8.54 18.25 -23.17
N GLN A 691 -9.31 18.49 -22.09
CA GLN A 691 -10.46 19.40 -22.17
C GLN A 691 -10.05 20.88 -22.16
N ASN A 692 -8.91 21.24 -21.53
CA ASN A 692 -8.36 22.61 -21.55
C ASN A 692 -7.12 22.75 -22.48
N GLY A 693 -7.09 21.96 -23.56
CA GLY A 693 -6.03 21.99 -24.57
C GLY A 693 -4.97 20.90 -24.41
N GLY A 694 -4.05 20.81 -25.38
CA GLY A 694 -2.97 19.81 -25.35
C GLY A 694 -1.85 20.24 -24.41
N VAL A 695 -1.17 21.34 -24.75
CA VAL A 695 -0.09 21.94 -23.96
C VAL A 695 -0.36 23.41 -23.68
N LEU A 696 -0.25 23.82 -22.42
CA LEU A 696 -0.40 25.22 -22.00
C LEU A 696 0.91 25.74 -21.39
N VAL A 697 1.48 26.79 -21.99
CA VAL A 697 2.69 27.47 -21.54
C VAL A 697 2.32 28.90 -21.14
N TYR A 698 2.52 29.25 -19.86
CA TYR A 698 2.11 30.54 -19.33
C TYR A 698 2.97 31.05 -18.18
N ASN A 699 2.81 32.32 -17.80
CA ASN A 699 3.54 32.99 -16.72
C ASN A 699 5.06 32.79 -16.80
N SER A 700 5.66 33.29 -17.89
CA SER A 700 7.10 33.15 -18.18
C SER A 700 7.56 31.69 -18.26
N GLY A 701 6.66 30.79 -18.69
CA GLY A 701 6.99 29.40 -18.97
C GLY A 701 7.89 29.30 -20.20
N ASN A 702 8.89 28.44 -20.11
CA ASN A 702 9.79 28.10 -21.20
C ASN A 702 9.66 26.61 -21.50
N GLY A 703 10.23 26.15 -22.59
CA GLY A 703 10.23 24.72 -22.88
C GLY A 703 10.58 24.44 -24.33
N VAL A 704 11.06 23.24 -24.58
CA VAL A 704 11.36 22.76 -25.93
C VAL A 704 10.44 21.60 -26.24
N LEU A 705 9.48 21.83 -27.12
CA LEU A 705 8.56 20.83 -27.64
C LEU A 705 9.08 20.38 -29.01
N GLU A 706 9.57 19.15 -29.09
CA GLU A 706 10.24 18.63 -30.28
C GLU A 706 9.71 17.26 -30.72
N ASP A 707 9.29 17.11 -31.98
CA ASP A 707 8.82 15.82 -32.52
C ASP A 707 7.59 15.23 -31.80
N ASN A 708 6.68 16.06 -31.25
CA ASN A 708 5.46 15.58 -30.58
C ASN A 708 4.25 15.53 -31.51
N GLU A 709 3.27 14.67 -31.17
CA GLU A 709 1.96 14.61 -31.81
C GLU A 709 0.88 15.09 -30.83
N ILE A 710 0.22 16.19 -31.17
CA ILE A 710 -0.78 16.85 -30.32
C ILE A 710 -2.09 16.94 -31.09
N PHE A 711 -3.13 16.22 -30.66
CA PHE A 711 -4.34 16.06 -31.47
C PHE A 711 -5.62 15.85 -30.66
N ASP A 712 -6.80 16.00 -31.29
CA ASP A 712 -8.13 15.76 -30.69
C ASP A 712 -8.31 16.39 -29.29
N ASN A 713 -7.75 17.59 -29.10
CA ASN A 713 -7.95 18.36 -27.86
C ASN A 713 -9.19 19.25 -28.03
N ALA A 714 -9.93 19.46 -26.93
CA ALA A 714 -11.18 20.22 -26.97
C ALA A 714 -10.94 21.73 -27.17
N MET A 715 -9.80 22.23 -26.69
CA MET A 715 -9.31 23.58 -26.94
C MET A 715 -8.02 23.53 -27.78
N ALA A 716 -7.25 24.62 -27.77
CA ALA A 716 -6.03 24.74 -28.56
C ALA A 716 -5.07 23.56 -28.36
N GLY A 717 -4.43 23.12 -29.45
CA GLY A 717 -3.38 22.11 -29.38
C GLY A 717 -2.23 22.58 -28.49
N VAL A 718 -1.69 23.76 -28.79
CA VAL A 718 -0.72 24.45 -27.93
C VAL A 718 -1.17 25.88 -27.65
N TRP A 719 -1.11 26.28 -26.38
CA TRP A 719 -1.45 27.63 -25.94
C TRP A 719 -0.24 28.29 -25.29
N ILE A 720 0.14 29.48 -25.77
CA ILE A 720 1.26 30.27 -25.26
C ILE A 720 0.73 31.62 -24.78
N LYS A 721 0.92 31.97 -23.51
CA LYS A 721 0.47 33.27 -22.98
C LYS A 721 1.34 33.84 -21.88
N THR A 722 1.06 35.09 -21.50
CA THR A 722 1.66 35.78 -20.34
C THR A 722 3.19 35.72 -20.37
N ASP A 723 3.77 36.41 -21.36
CA ASP A 723 5.22 36.60 -21.51
C ASP A 723 6.03 35.28 -21.66
N SER A 724 5.37 34.17 -21.99
CA SER A 724 6.01 32.86 -22.20
C SER A 724 6.72 32.78 -23.56
N ASN A 725 7.78 31.98 -23.63
CA ASN A 725 8.65 31.91 -24.81
C ASN A 725 9.16 30.47 -25.10
N PRO A 726 8.27 29.53 -25.44
CA PRO A 726 8.68 28.17 -25.77
C PRO A 726 9.25 28.05 -27.21
N THR A 727 9.98 26.97 -27.46
CA THR A 727 10.39 26.53 -28.80
C THR A 727 9.60 25.30 -29.20
N LEU A 728 8.89 25.37 -30.33
CA LEU A 728 8.15 24.27 -30.95
C LEU A 728 8.86 23.89 -32.25
N ARG A 729 9.43 22.69 -32.31
CA ARG A 729 10.14 22.19 -33.48
C ARG A 729 9.60 20.84 -33.97
N ARG A 730 9.32 20.70 -35.27
CA ARG A 730 8.93 19.42 -35.89
C ARG A 730 7.73 18.71 -35.22
N ASN A 731 6.81 19.47 -34.64
CA ASN A 731 5.60 18.89 -34.04
C ASN A 731 4.49 18.74 -35.08
N LYS A 732 3.60 17.76 -34.87
CA LYS A 732 2.34 17.61 -35.59
C LYS A 732 1.20 18.04 -34.67
N ILE A 733 0.46 19.07 -35.05
CA ILE A 733 -0.65 19.64 -34.25
C ILE A 733 -1.92 19.63 -35.10
N TYR A 734 -2.84 18.71 -34.81
CA TYR A 734 -3.90 18.41 -35.78
C TYR A 734 -5.21 17.90 -35.19
N ASP A 735 -6.27 17.96 -36.00
CA ASP A 735 -7.61 17.46 -35.64
C ASP A 735 -8.14 17.99 -34.28
N GLY A 736 -7.68 19.18 -33.84
CA GLY A 736 -8.18 19.87 -32.65
C GLY A 736 -9.52 20.55 -32.88
N ARG A 737 -10.32 20.71 -31.81
CA ARG A 737 -11.66 21.34 -31.86
C ARG A 737 -11.62 22.86 -31.79
N ASP A 738 -10.43 23.44 -31.61
CA ASP A 738 -10.17 24.87 -31.59
C ASP A 738 -8.94 25.19 -32.49
N GLY A 739 -8.17 26.24 -32.19
CA GLY A 739 -6.96 26.60 -32.91
C GLY A 739 -5.83 25.59 -32.75
N GLY A 740 -4.95 25.46 -33.74
CA GLY A 740 -3.78 24.59 -33.63
C GLY A 740 -2.81 25.11 -32.57
N VAL A 741 -2.30 26.31 -32.79
CA VAL A 741 -1.48 27.05 -31.81
C VAL A 741 -2.08 28.42 -31.56
N CYS A 742 -2.33 28.76 -30.30
CA CYS A 742 -2.84 30.08 -29.93
C CYS A 742 -1.85 30.82 -29.03
N ILE A 743 -1.56 32.07 -29.38
CA ILE A 743 -0.51 32.90 -28.77
C ILE A 743 -1.12 34.24 -28.36
N PHE A 744 -1.12 34.52 -27.05
CA PHE A 744 -1.78 35.69 -26.46
C PHE A 744 -0.91 36.37 -25.39
N ASN A 745 -1.36 37.53 -24.91
CA ASN A 745 -0.84 38.25 -23.74
C ASN A 745 0.70 38.36 -23.75
N ARG A 746 1.24 39.01 -24.79
CA ARG A 746 2.68 39.18 -25.01
C ARG A 746 3.46 37.86 -25.12
N GLY A 747 2.77 36.76 -25.39
CA GLY A 747 3.38 35.47 -25.71
C GLY A 747 4.32 35.56 -26.91
N ARG A 748 5.43 34.86 -26.82
CA ARG A 748 6.48 34.76 -27.84
C ARG A 748 6.71 33.30 -28.18
N GLY A 749 7.80 33.01 -28.87
CA GLY A 749 8.24 31.65 -29.14
C GLY A 749 8.77 31.49 -30.54
N LEU A 750 9.48 30.39 -30.75
CA LEU A 750 9.94 29.95 -32.06
C LEU A 750 9.13 28.72 -32.47
N LEU A 751 8.37 28.85 -33.54
CA LEU A 751 7.67 27.75 -34.19
C LEU A 751 8.45 27.41 -35.47
N GLU A 752 9.16 26.30 -35.48
CA GLU A 752 10.03 25.90 -36.58
C GLU A 752 9.70 24.50 -37.12
N ASP A 753 9.55 24.38 -38.45
CA ASP A 753 9.35 23.08 -39.13
C ASP A 753 8.14 22.27 -38.62
N ASN A 754 7.08 22.91 -38.13
CA ASN A 754 5.88 22.23 -37.62
C ASN A 754 4.82 21.99 -38.71
N ASP A 755 4.05 20.91 -38.53
CA ASP A 755 2.85 20.59 -39.31
C ASP A 755 1.60 20.89 -38.47
N ILE A 756 0.81 21.87 -38.90
CA ILE A 756 -0.40 22.30 -38.21
C ILE A 756 -1.59 22.19 -39.16
N TYR A 757 -2.49 21.24 -38.93
CA TYR A 757 -3.49 20.91 -39.95
C TYR A 757 -4.81 20.39 -39.42
N ARG A 758 -5.89 20.55 -40.20
CA ARG A 758 -7.25 20.05 -39.89
C ARG A 758 -7.83 20.48 -38.53
N ASN A 759 -7.30 21.56 -37.95
CA ASN A 759 -7.88 22.18 -36.75
C ASN A 759 -9.18 22.91 -37.09
N ALA A 760 -10.12 22.95 -36.15
CA ALA A 760 -11.45 23.50 -36.38
C ALA A 760 -11.46 25.04 -36.52
N GLN A 761 -10.48 25.72 -35.91
CA GLN A 761 -10.28 27.17 -36.01
C GLN A 761 -8.96 27.47 -36.73
N ALA A 762 -8.39 28.65 -36.50
CA ALA A 762 -7.15 29.06 -37.15
C ALA A 762 -6.03 28.06 -36.86
N GLY A 763 -5.19 27.77 -37.86
CA GLY A 763 -4.01 26.95 -37.65
C GLY A 763 -3.10 27.57 -36.58
N VAL A 764 -2.75 28.85 -36.75
CA VAL A 764 -2.09 29.66 -35.72
C VAL A 764 -2.86 30.96 -35.50
N LEU A 765 -3.24 31.24 -34.26
CA LEU A 765 -3.88 32.49 -33.83
C LEU A 765 -2.91 33.29 -32.96
N ILE A 766 -2.65 34.54 -33.32
CA ILE A 766 -1.74 35.46 -32.63
C ILE A 766 -2.50 36.73 -32.26
N SER A 767 -2.51 37.08 -30.98
CA SER A 767 -3.32 38.19 -30.46
C SER A 767 -2.65 38.86 -29.26
N THR A 768 -3.17 40.02 -28.85
CA THR A 768 -2.87 40.68 -27.57
C THR A 768 -1.38 40.96 -27.38
N GLU A 769 -0.84 41.77 -28.28
CA GLU A 769 0.56 42.25 -28.27
C GLU A 769 1.62 41.12 -28.34
N SER A 770 1.23 39.92 -28.79
CA SER A 770 2.16 38.81 -29.01
C SER A 770 3.06 39.05 -30.22
N ASN A 771 4.27 38.47 -30.18
CA ASN A 771 5.26 38.60 -31.26
C ASN A 771 6.14 37.34 -31.40
N PRO A 772 5.59 36.24 -31.95
CA PRO A 772 6.34 35.01 -32.18
C PRO A 772 7.11 35.01 -33.53
N VAL A 773 8.02 34.06 -33.67
CA VAL A 773 8.72 33.77 -34.93
C VAL A 773 8.24 32.42 -35.46
N LEU A 774 7.69 32.41 -36.68
CA LEU A 774 7.26 31.21 -37.39
C LEU A 774 8.17 31.00 -38.59
N LYS A 775 8.88 29.87 -38.63
CA LYS A 775 9.84 29.53 -39.66
C LYS A 775 9.58 28.15 -40.27
N ARG A 776 9.44 28.07 -41.60
CA ARG A 776 9.30 26.80 -42.34
C ARG A 776 8.15 25.89 -41.86
N ASN A 777 7.07 26.44 -41.33
CA ASN A 777 5.90 25.66 -40.93
C ASN A 777 4.99 25.37 -42.12
N ARG A 778 4.30 24.22 -42.09
CA ARG A 778 3.22 23.88 -43.03
C ARG A 778 1.89 23.97 -42.29
N ILE A 779 1.01 24.86 -42.74
CA ILE A 779 -0.28 25.11 -42.11
C ILE A 779 -1.40 24.93 -43.15
N PHE A 780 -2.16 23.85 -43.02
CA PHE A 780 -3.01 23.39 -44.12
C PHE A 780 -4.27 22.65 -43.70
N GLU A 781 -5.24 22.54 -44.63
CA GLU A 781 -6.51 21.83 -44.43
C GLU A 781 -7.31 22.29 -43.18
N GLY A 782 -7.03 23.47 -42.64
CA GLY A 782 -7.75 24.04 -41.51
C GLY A 782 -9.17 24.45 -41.87
N ARG A 783 -10.11 24.34 -40.92
CA ARG A 783 -11.50 24.76 -41.13
C ARG A 783 -11.71 26.27 -41.01
N ALA A 784 -10.67 27.05 -40.71
CA ALA A 784 -10.68 28.50 -40.71
C ALA A 784 -9.48 29.07 -41.50
N ALA A 785 -8.80 30.10 -40.99
CA ALA A 785 -7.59 30.67 -41.58
C ALA A 785 -6.35 29.81 -41.28
N GLY A 786 -5.31 29.92 -42.12
CA GLY A 786 -4.01 29.31 -41.82
C GLY A 786 -3.36 30.00 -40.62
N ILE A 787 -2.98 31.27 -40.80
CA ILE A 787 -2.49 32.16 -39.74
C ILE A 787 -3.45 33.34 -39.60
N GLU A 788 -3.83 33.67 -38.37
CA GLU A 788 -4.62 34.86 -38.02
C GLU A 788 -3.86 35.71 -37.01
N ILE A 789 -3.74 37.03 -37.27
CA ILE A 789 -3.06 37.98 -36.38
C ILE A 789 -3.98 39.19 -36.11
N THR A 790 -4.26 39.46 -34.82
CA THR A 790 -5.18 40.51 -34.37
C THR A 790 -4.71 41.22 -33.09
N ASN A 791 -5.48 42.18 -32.56
CA ASN A 791 -5.32 42.81 -31.24
C ASN A 791 -3.91 43.31 -30.96
N GLY A 792 -3.37 44.13 -31.87
CA GLY A 792 -2.04 44.74 -31.71
C GLY A 792 -0.86 43.77 -31.74
N ALA A 793 -1.09 42.50 -32.06
CA ALA A 793 -0.02 41.53 -32.22
C ALA A 793 0.75 41.73 -33.53
N SER A 794 1.96 41.18 -33.58
CA SER A 794 2.77 41.06 -34.78
C SER A 794 3.41 39.67 -34.84
N ALA A 795 4.17 39.38 -35.89
CA ALA A 795 4.95 38.16 -36.00
C ALA A 795 6.07 38.32 -37.02
N THR A 796 7.09 37.46 -36.92
CA THR A 796 8.04 37.24 -38.02
C THR A 796 7.71 35.93 -38.70
N LEU A 797 7.27 35.98 -39.95
CA LEU A 797 6.91 34.82 -40.76
C LEU A 797 7.98 34.62 -41.84
N GLU A 798 8.71 33.50 -41.78
CA GLU A 798 9.76 33.15 -42.74
C GLU A 798 9.51 31.77 -43.37
N GLN A 799 9.48 31.69 -44.70
CA GLN A 799 9.45 30.42 -45.44
C GLN A 799 8.28 29.49 -45.07
N ASN A 800 7.16 30.02 -44.57
CA ASN A 800 5.99 29.21 -44.20
C ASN A 800 5.12 28.89 -45.42
N TYR A 801 4.44 27.74 -45.38
CA TYR A 801 3.55 27.24 -46.44
C TYR A 801 2.12 27.21 -45.91
N LEU A 802 1.24 28.07 -46.43
CA LEU A 802 -0.15 28.21 -45.98
C LEU A 802 -1.10 27.85 -47.14
N TYR A 803 -1.74 26.68 -47.08
CA TYR A 803 -2.51 26.17 -48.23
C TYR A 803 -3.74 25.34 -47.85
N MET A 804 -4.73 25.27 -48.74
CA MET A 804 -5.94 24.45 -48.55
C MET A 804 -6.75 24.75 -47.27
N ASN A 805 -6.62 25.94 -46.68
CA ASN A 805 -7.43 26.36 -45.55
C ASN A 805 -8.79 26.88 -46.04
N LYS A 806 -9.85 26.73 -45.23
CA LYS A 806 -11.22 27.13 -45.59
C LYS A 806 -11.34 28.64 -45.86
N PHE A 807 -10.66 29.46 -45.07
CA PHE A 807 -10.60 30.92 -45.24
C PHE A 807 -9.31 31.32 -45.95
N GLY A 808 -8.75 32.49 -45.64
CA GLY A 808 -7.44 32.91 -46.17
C GLY A 808 -6.30 32.10 -45.53
N GLY A 809 -5.20 31.95 -46.26
CA GLY A 809 -3.99 31.37 -45.69
C GLY A 809 -3.37 32.27 -44.62
N LEU A 810 -3.38 33.59 -44.83
CA LEU A 810 -2.98 34.61 -43.86
C LEU A 810 -4.06 35.67 -43.77
N CYS A 811 -4.58 35.90 -42.56
CA CYS A 811 -5.56 36.93 -42.27
C CYS A 811 -4.94 37.90 -41.25
N LEU A 812 -4.99 39.21 -41.53
CA LEU A 812 -4.45 40.28 -40.68
C LEU A 812 -5.53 41.30 -40.31
N ALA A 813 -5.62 41.66 -39.03
CA ALA A 813 -6.51 42.73 -38.58
C ALA A 813 -5.97 44.12 -38.97
N THR A 814 -6.79 45.17 -38.79
CA THR A 814 -6.36 46.56 -38.97
C THR A 814 -5.12 46.86 -38.13
N ASP A 815 -4.19 47.60 -38.73
CA ASP A 815 -2.89 48.01 -38.14
C ASP A 815 -1.90 46.89 -37.81
N VAL A 816 -2.23 45.63 -38.13
CA VAL A 816 -1.29 44.51 -37.99
C VAL A 816 -0.34 44.44 -39.18
N ARG A 817 0.97 44.46 -38.89
CA ARG A 817 2.04 44.40 -39.90
C ARG A 817 3.11 43.38 -39.50
N PRO A 818 2.98 42.10 -39.90
CA PRO A 818 4.02 41.11 -39.65
C PRO A 818 5.22 41.31 -40.59
N ILE A 819 6.39 40.84 -40.17
CA ILE A 819 7.57 40.74 -41.03
C ILE A 819 7.44 39.50 -41.88
N MET A 820 7.47 39.65 -43.21
CA MET A 820 7.29 38.56 -44.17
C MET A 820 8.57 38.32 -44.97
N ARG A 821 9.05 37.07 -45.00
CA ARG A 821 10.18 36.65 -45.86
C ARG A 821 9.88 35.30 -46.50
N ASP A 822 9.86 35.23 -47.82
CA ASP A 822 9.75 33.98 -48.60
C ASP A 822 8.58 33.03 -48.23
N ASN A 823 7.48 33.55 -47.69
CA ASN A 823 6.29 32.73 -47.38
C ASN A 823 5.52 32.40 -48.67
N ARG A 824 4.95 31.19 -48.73
CA ARG A 824 4.12 30.73 -49.85
C ARG A 824 2.68 30.52 -49.37
N ILE A 825 1.77 31.31 -49.94
CA ILE A 825 0.33 31.26 -49.63
C ILE A 825 -0.41 30.96 -50.93
N PHE A 826 -1.04 29.79 -51.04
CA PHE A 826 -1.62 29.30 -52.29
C PHE A 826 -2.78 28.32 -52.03
N ASP A 827 -3.64 28.09 -53.01
CA ASP A 827 -4.74 27.10 -52.98
C ASP A 827 -5.67 27.13 -51.75
N ASN A 828 -5.76 28.27 -51.07
CA ASN A 828 -6.71 28.45 -49.98
C ASN A 828 -8.11 28.70 -50.56
N HIS A 829 -9.12 28.28 -49.82
CA HIS A 829 -10.50 28.36 -50.28
C HIS A 829 -11.05 29.79 -50.22
N ASN A 830 -10.48 30.71 -49.43
CA ASN A 830 -10.92 32.12 -49.38
C ASN A 830 -12.46 32.26 -49.28
N ALA A 831 -13.11 31.45 -48.44
CA ALA A 831 -14.58 31.38 -48.41
C ALA A 831 -15.24 32.72 -48.07
N VAL A 832 -14.57 33.56 -47.27
CA VAL A 832 -15.01 34.93 -46.92
C VAL A 832 -15.05 35.81 -48.18
N GLU A 833 -13.95 35.93 -48.92
CA GLU A 833 -13.86 36.71 -50.16
C GLU A 833 -14.90 36.25 -51.19
N ARG A 834 -15.07 34.93 -51.36
CA ARG A 834 -16.05 34.38 -52.30
C ARG A 834 -17.49 34.74 -51.93
N ALA A 835 -17.81 34.82 -50.64
CA ALA A 835 -19.14 35.22 -50.21
C ALA A 835 -19.34 36.73 -50.28
N VAL A 836 -18.29 37.52 -50.00
CA VAL A 836 -18.30 38.96 -50.26
C VAL A 836 -18.62 39.21 -51.74
N ALA A 837 -17.89 38.54 -52.65
CA ALA A 837 -18.07 38.66 -54.09
C ALA A 837 -19.47 38.22 -54.58
N LYS A 838 -20.05 37.19 -53.96
CA LYS A 838 -21.42 36.73 -54.27
C LYS A 838 -22.52 37.58 -53.62
N GLY A 839 -22.16 38.62 -52.87
CA GLY A 839 -23.15 39.45 -52.17
C GLY A 839 -23.87 38.71 -51.04
N TYR A 840 -23.25 37.71 -50.40
CA TYR A 840 -23.84 36.96 -49.29
C TYR A 840 -23.53 37.57 -47.92
N CYS A 841 -24.47 37.49 -46.98
CA CYS A 841 -24.25 37.94 -45.62
C CYS A 841 -23.24 37.01 -44.93
N LEU A 842 -22.22 37.60 -44.30
CA LEU A 842 -21.15 36.84 -43.65
C LEU A 842 -21.61 36.07 -42.42
N PHE A 843 -22.79 36.39 -41.86
CA PHE A 843 -23.49 35.58 -40.86
C PHE A 843 -23.58 34.09 -41.26
N LYS A 844 -23.84 33.81 -42.55
CA LYS A 844 -23.96 32.42 -43.06
C LYS A 844 -22.64 31.65 -43.02
N ILE A 845 -21.50 32.35 -42.94
CA ILE A 845 -20.16 31.75 -42.93
C ILE A 845 -19.58 31.74 -41.53
N SER A 846 -19.80 32.82 -40.77
CA SER A 846 -19.38 32.92 -39.38
C SER A 846 -20.05 31.82 -38.55
N SER A 847 -21.34 31.54 -38.77
CA SER A 847 -22.11 30.62 -37.92
C SER A 847 -22.00 31.01 -36.43
N CYS A 848 -22.59 30.22 -35.51
CA CYS A 848 -22.43 30.49 -34.08
C CYS A 848 -21.04 30.14 -33.52
N THR A 849 -20.15 29.55 -34.33
CA THR A 849 -18.92 28.91 -33.84
C THR A 849 -17.66 29.34 -34.58
N SER A 850 -17.70 30.32 -35.48
CA SER A 850 -16.51 30.80 -36.19
C SER A 850 -16.58 32.31 -36.39
N PHE A 851 -15.47 33.01 -36.15
CA PHE A 851 -15.36 34.47 -36.29
C PHE A 851 -14.40 34.77 -37.43
N PRO A 852 -14.85 34.70 -38.70
CA PRO A 852 -14.00 35.03 -39.82
C PRO A 852 -13.61 36.51 -39.75
N MET A 853 -12.37 36.81 -40.14
CA MET A 853 -11.90 38.18 -40.22
C MET A 853 -12.41 38.87 -41.49
N HIS A 854 -13.03 40.04 -41.34
CA HIS A 854 -13.55 40.86 -42.43
C HIS A 854 -13.80 42.32 -42.03
N ASP A 855 -14.29 43.15 -42.97
CA ASP A 855 -14.59 44.57 -42.73
C ASP A 855 -15.82 44.76 -41.83
N PHE A 856 -15.61 45.44 -40.70
CA PHE A 856 -16.57 45.81 -39.67
C PHE A 856 -17.11 47.22 -39.92
N TYR A 857 -18.43 47.32 -40.08
CA TYR A 857 -19.15 48.58 -40.13
C TYR A 857 -20.14 48.73 -38.98
N ARG A 858 -20.33 49.96 -38.51
CA ARG A 858 -21.44 50.36 -37.63
C ARG A 858 -22.45 51.20 -38.42
N CYS A 859 -23.72 51.14 -38.05
CA CYS A 859 -24.82 51.90 -38.68
C CYS A 859 -25.36 52.97 -37.73
N ILE A 860 -25.02 54.23 -38.01
CA ILE A 860 -25.43 55.39 -37.23
C ILE A 860 -26.96 55.57 -37.29
N THR A 861 -27.56 55.34 -38.47
CA THR A 861 -29.01 55.44 -38.66
C THR A 861 -29.80 54.44 -37.83
N CYS A 862 -29.34 53.17 -37.72
CA CYS A 862 -30.00 52.17 -36.87
C CYS A 862 -29.51 52.24 -35.39
N ARG A 863 -28.75 53.27 -34.99
CA ARG A 863 -28.20 53.47 -33.63
C ARG A 863 -27.45 52.25 -33.07
N THR A 864 -26.64 51.60 -33.91
CA THR A 864 -25.79 50.49 -33.47
C THR A 864 -24.77 50.97 -32.45
N THR A 865 -24.58 50.22 -31.36
CA THR A 865 -23.55 50.46 -30.35
C THR A 865 -22.21 49.87 -30.77
N ASP A 866 -21.15 50.13 -30.00
CA ASP A 866 -19.81 49.55 -30.25
C ASP A 866 -19.79 48.01 -30.13
N ARG A 867 -20.84 47.40 -29.57
CA ARG A 867 -21.01 45.94 -29.50
C ARG A 867 -21.65 45.33 -30.75
N ASN A 868 -22.17 46.15 -31.66
CA ASN A 868 -22.83 45.67 -32.88
C ASN A 868 -21.88 45.75 -34.07
N ALA A 869 -21.89 44.73 -34.92
CA ALA A 869 -21.05 44.72 -36.11
C ALA A 869 -21.77 44.25 -37.37
N ILE A 870 -21.66 45.02 -38.46
CA ILE A 870 -22.36 44.77 -39.72
C ILE A 870 -21.34 44.49 -40.83
N CYS A 871 -21.55 43.42 -41.59
CA CYS A 871 -20.67 43.08 -42.71
C CYS A 871 -20.92 43.96 -43.96
N VAL A 872 -19.90 44.01 -44.84
CA VAL A 872 -19.91 44.78 -46.09
C VAL A 872 -21.14 44.53 -46.99
N ASN A 873 -21.69 43.31 -47.00
CA ASN A 873 -22.87 43.00 -47.82
C ASN A 873 -24.18 43.43 -47.15
N CYS A 874 -24.26 43.36 -45.81
CA CYS A 874 -25.44 43.86 -45.10
C CYS A 874 -25.53 45.40 -45.19
N ILE A 875 -24.41 46.13 -45.21
CA ILE A 875 -24.47 47.59 -45.45
C ILE A 875 -24.94 47.95 -46.87
N ARG A 876 -24.64 47.10 -47.86
CA ARG A 876 -25.00 47.34 -49.27
C ARG A 876 -26.46 47.01 -49.59
N ILE A 877 -27.07 46.11 -48.82
CA ILE A 877 -28.40 45.56 -49.11
C ILE A 877 -29.40 45.97 -48.02
N CYS A 878 -29.23 45.49 -46.79
CA CYS A 878 -30.20 45.70 -45.70
C CYS A 878 -30.12 47.10 -45.07
N HIS A 879 -28.94 47.73 -45.08
CA HIS A 879 -28.76 49.12 -44.63
C HIS A 879 -28.52 50.08 -45.80
N ARG A 880 -29.00 49.73 -47.00
CA ARG A 880 -28.86 50.58 -48.18
C ARG A 880 -29.57 51.92 -47.92
N GLY A 881 -28.82 53.01 -48.06
CA GLY A 881 -29.33 54.37 -47.80
C GLY A 881 -29.22 54.83 -46.33
N HIS A 882 -28.67 54.00 -45.44
CA HIS A 882 -28.34 54.41 -44.08
C HIS A 882 -26.94 55.03 -44.03
N VAL A 883 -26.70 55.84 -42.99
CA VAL A 883 -25.37 56.35 -42.66
C VAL A 883 -24.62 55.24 -41.92
N THR A 884 -23.55 54.73 -42.53
CA THR A 884 -22.68 53.69 -41.99
C THR A 884 -21.24 54.17 -41.93
N GLU A 885 -20.49 53.67 -40.97
CA GLU A 885 -19.10 54.01 -40.74
C GLU A 885 -18.27 52.74 -40.67
N PHE A 886 -17.12 52.71 -41.37
CA PHE A 886 -16.13 51.65 -41.23
C PHE A 886 -15.44 51.80 -39.89
N VAL A 887 -15.37 50.72 -39.12
CA VAL A 887 -14.76 50.70 -37.80
C VAL A 887 -13.35 50.12 -37.88
N ARG A 888 -13.23 48.87 -38.33
CA ARG A 888 -11.95 48.16 -38.51
C ARG A 888 -12.13 46.92 -39.38
N HIS A 889 -11.03 46.31 -39.79
CA HIS A 889 -10.99 44.97 -40.37
C HIS A 889 -10.56 44.03 -39.25
N ASP A 890 -11.45 43.14 -38.81
CA ASP A 890 -11.19 42.31 -37.63
C ASP A 890 -12.12 41.09 -37.60
N ARG A 891 -11.92 40.24 -36.60
CA ARG A 891 -12.82 39.14 -36.26
C ARG A 891 -14.10 39.68 -35.62
N PHE A 892 -15.27 39.36 -36.19
CA PHE A 892 -16.54 39.70 -35.56
C PHE A 892 -17.71 38.87 -36.10
N PHE A 893 -18.86 38.97 -35.43
CA PHE A 893 -20.11 38.37 -35.88
C PHE A 893 -21.05 39.40 -36.50
N CYS A 894 -21.65 39.09 -37.66
CA CYS A 894 -22.51 40.04 -38.34
C CYS A 894 -23.93 40.10 -37.73
N ASP A 895 -24.22 41.16 -36.98
CA ASP A 895 -25.47 41.39 -36.21
C ASP A 895 -26.64 41.98 -37.02
N CYS A 896 -26.56 42.02 -38.36
CA CYS A 896 -27.62 42.62 -39.19
C CYS A 896 -28.97 41.88 -39.12
N GLY A 897 -29.04 40.72 -38.44
CA GLY A 897 -30.24 39.95 -38.09
C GLY A 897 -31.15 39.46 -39.22
N ALA A 898 -30.85 39.79 -40.48
CA ALA A 898 -31.63 39.40 -41.64
C ALA A 898 -31.62 37.88 -41.91
N GLY A 899 -30.58 37.15 -41.52
CA GLY A 899 -30.38 35.70 -41.76
C GLY A 899 -30.22 35.29 -43.24
N THR A 900 -30.89 36.00 -44.13
CA THR A 900 -30.85 35.95 -45.60
C THR A 900 -30.95 37.39 -46.11
N LEU A 901 -30.23 37.74 -47.17
CA LEU A 901 -30.21 39.10 -47.73
C LEU A 901 -31.43 39.39 -48.63
N GLU A 902 -32.51 38.63 -48.48
CA GLU A 902 -33.72 38.73 -49.31
C GLU A 902 -34.62 39.89 -48.87
N GLN A 903 -34.46 40.38 -47.63
CA GLN A 903 -35.21 41.51 -47.08
C GLN A 903 -34.38 42.81 -47.18
N GLN A 904 -34.92 43.82 -47.88
CA GLN A 904 -34.33 45.17 -48.01
C GLN A 904 -34.66 46.08 -46.81
N THR A 905 -34.86 45.51 -45.61
CA THR A 905 -35.23 46.25 -44.39
C THR A 905 -34.26 45.94 -43.25
N CYS A 906 -33.78 46.97 -42.53
CA CYS A 906 -32.87 46.84 -41.37
C CYS A 906 -33.56 46.07 -40.24
N CYS A 907 -33.07 44.87 -39.91
CA CYS A 907 -33.58 44.00 -38.84
C CYS A 907 -32.44 43.62 -37.89
N LEU A 908 -31.88 44.57 -37.12
CA LEU A 908 -30.84 44.27 -36.13
C LEU A 908 -31.27 43.16 -35.16
N GLN A 909 -30.37 42.25 -34.80
CA GLN A 909 -30.67 41.22 -33.79
C GLN A 909 -30.93 41.85 -32.41
N THR A 910 -31.89 41.30 -31.68
CA THR A 910 -32.20 41.70 -30.30
C THR A 910 -31.19 41.15 -29.28
N GLU A 911 -30.50 40.06 -29.60
CA GLU A 911 -29.39 39.52 -28.80
C GLU A 911 -28.06 39.98 -29.38
N ILE A 912 -27.34 40.83 -28.65
CA ILE A 912 -26.02 41.33 -29.03
C ILE A 912 -24.97 40.31 -28.56
N ARG A 913 -24.08 39.86 -29.45
CA ARG A 913 -22.95 39.00 -29.08
C ARG A 913 -21.70 39.85 -28.92
N ASP A 914 -21.03 39.66 -27.79
CA ASP A 914 -19.83 40.43 -27.46
C ASP A 914 -18.64 39.94 -28.32
N ASN A 915 -18.21 40.78 -29.26
CA ASN A 915 -17.21 40.44 -30.28
C ASN A 915 -15.78 40.33 -29.70
N ASP A 916 -15.53 40.84 -28.50
CA ASP A 916 -14.21 40.82 -27.85
C ASP A 916 -14.03 39.60 -26.91
N THR A 917 -15.10 38.92 -26.50
CA THR A 917 -15.03 37.96 -25.37
C THR A 917 -14.74 36.51 -25.75
N VAL A 918 -14.85 36.08 -27.01
CA VAL A 918 -14.89 34.64 -27.31
C VAL A 918 -13.56 33.90 -27.08
N TYR A 919 -12.43 34.60 -27.06
CA TYR A 919 -11.13 34.00 -26.72
C TYR A 919 -10.51 34.55 -25.43
N ASP A 920 -10.88 35.76 -24.97
CA ASP A 920 -10.46 36.29 -23.67
C ASP A 920 -11.22 35.64 -22.49
N SER A 921 -12.41 35.08 -22.72
CA SER A 921 -13.24 34.48 -21.65
C SER A 921 -12.99 33.00 -21.38
N ALA A 922 -12.30 32.28 -22.27
CA ALA A 922 -11.84 30.93 -21.97
C ALA A 922 -10.51 31.03 -21.22
N VAL A 923 -10.50 31.68 -20.04
CA VAL A 923 -9.40 31.53 -19.09
C VAL A 923 -9.36 30.03 -18.78
N PRO A 924 -8.33 29.27 -19.19
CA PRO A 924 -8.13 27.92 -18.66
C PRO A 924 -8.11 28.10 -17.16
N THR A 925 -9.05 27.45 -16.47
CA THR A 925 -9.27 27.65 -15.03
C THR A 925 -7.91 27.65 -14.35
N GLU A 926 -7.54 28.76 -13.71
CA GLU A 926 -6.34 28.78 -12.91
C GLU A 926 -6.50 27.65 -11.90
N THR A 927 -5.64 26.64 -11.98
CA THR A 927 -5.62 25.60 -10.96
C THR A 927 -5.16 26.29 -9.69
N GLU A 928 -6.09 26.63 -8.80
CA GLU A 928 -5.82 26.90 -7.40
C GLU A 928 -5.25 25.60 -6.77
N THR A 929 -4.00 25.30 -7.07
CA THR A 929 -3.22 24.35 -6.27
C THR A 929 -2.77 25.14 -5.05
N GLY A 930 -3.51 25.03 -3.95
CA GLY A 930 -3.23 25.73 -2.70
C GLY A 930 -1.77 25.54 -2.27
N ASN A 931 -1.08 26.64 -1.98
CA ASN A 931 0.26 26.70 -1.39
C ASN A 931 0.31 26.24 0.08
N ASN A 932 -0.70 25.50 0.56
CA ASN A 932 -0.82 25.10 1.96
C ASN A 932 -0.96 23.57 2.06
N ALA A 933 0.16 22.85 2.03
CA ALA A 933 0.34 21.55 2.67
C ALA A 933 1.83 21.29 2.88
#